data_AF-A0A438K2J4-F1
#
_entry.id   AF-A0A438K2J4-F1
#
_cell.length_a   1.000
_cell.length_b   1.000
_cell.length_c   1.000
_cell.angle_alpha   90.00
_cell.angle_beta   90.00
_cell.angle_gamma   90.00
#
_symmetry.space_group_name_H-M   'P 1'
#
loop_
_entity.id
_entity.type
_entity.pdbx_description
1 polymer ?
#
loop_
_entity_poly.entity_id
_entity_poly.type
_entity_poly.pdbx_seq_one_letter_code
_entity_poly.pdbx_strand_id
1 'polypeptide(L)'
;MKKEAKETFKKWVLLEETHWRQVSRELWLKEGDKNTGFFHRMANAHRRNNSLDRIKINGVWRVEEQEVREGIVQNFQQLLTEEPSWRADIEGLHLPCLNSCEAEGLEVPFTVEEIHSALMDMNGDKAPGPNGFTGAFWQTCWDFVKEEIMDLFKEFFVQKSFAKSLNTTFLVLIPKKGGAEDLGEFRPISLLGGLYKLVAKVLANRLKKVLGKVVSMDQNAFVRGRQILDASLIANEHQLELPYEGLTKDGIWDSVDGVDLVVHFNCQIFYPGCSLRGRGRLVMEVSHLLFADDTIIFCEAKKEYLTSLSWILAWFEAASGLRINLAKSELIPIGEVEEIEEMAVELGCKVGALPSVYLGLPLGAHHKAISMWDGVEERMRRRLALWKRQYISKGGRITLIKSTLASIPIYQLSLFRMPKLVAKRLEKLQRDFLWGGGRMERKIHLINWEVVCTQKENGGLGIRKIDLLNKALLSKWIWRFAFEEDILWKKVIGVKYGQKGLGWRTNEARGAFGVGVWKEILKEAKLNFPSVIALAVHKNATINKVWDSSLGQGGWNLRFARDSNDWELDLIGALFNMLRDVKISQEEDSVVWRGGGQGIFGVRHAYNLLAAPNTLDFPVRCIWVDKVPTKAAFFAWEVTWRKILTKERTMLNSVLSEDVVIMPCKGILRACAMSLPDLWNSRRCLNKIEGLDHSVVNATLGACGDLPEAQEGPCLPYFVWQCGEIKELSEILRVMEFDFSKPINPCSGKAMVKFTETGICHGFVLWIDWVMDAENCTVLPTGPVHRYWKQGVKLLSKPISVGFHGSESTSGCFSTEIEASFDPSSGELIVKHTVS
;
A
#
# COMPACT_ATOMS: atom_id res chain seq x y z
N MET A 1 -34.34 42.73 -9.84
CA MET A 1 -34.17 42.40 -8.40
C MET A 1 -34.33 40.92 -8.01
N LYS A 2 -35.51 40.34 -7.75
CA LYS A 2 -35.58 38.95 -7.18
C LYS A 2 -35.12 37.84 -8.12
N LYS A 3 -35.40 37.98 -9.42
CA LYS A 3 -34.97 37.05 -10.49
C LYS A 3 -33.46 37.19 -10.78
N GLU A 4 -33.02 38.44 -10.82
CA GLU A 4 -31.63 38.86 -11.00
C GLU A 4 -30.74 38.37 -9.86
N ALA A 5 -31.13 38.58 -8.60
CA ALA A 5 -30.44 38.05 -7.42
C ALA A 5 -30.40 36.50 -7.43
N LYS A 6 -31.44 35.84 -7.95
CA LYS A 6 -31.46 34.37 -8.12
C LYS A 6 -30.45 33.92 -9.17
N GLU A 7 -30.34 34.64 -10.28
CA GLU A 7 -29.36 34.35 -11.33
C GLU A 7 -27.93 34.67 -10.88
N THR A 8 -27.73 35.78 -10.16
CA THR A 8 -26.42 36.12 -9.56
C THR A 8 -26.02 35.08 -8.53
N PHE A 9 -26.95 34.64 -7.65
CA PHE A 9 -26.70 33.56 -6.70
C PHE A 9 -26.38 32.24 -7.41
N LYS A 10 -27.14 31.88 -8.45
CA LYS A 10 -26.90 30.67 -9.24
C LYS A 10 -25.52 30.71 -9.91
N LYS A 11 -25.10 31.87 -10.44
CA LYS A 11 -23.77 32.11 -11.00
C LYS A 11 -22.68 31.96 -9.93
N TRP A 12 -22.87 32.53 -8.73
CA TRP A 12 -21.93 32.40 -7.62
C TRP A 12 -21.79 30.97 -7.13
N VAL A 13 -22.89 30.24 -6.98
CA VAL A 13 -22.89 28.82 -6.61
C VAL A 13 -22.17 27.99 -7.68
N LEU A 14 -22.37 28.29 -8.97
CA LEU A 14 -21.70 27.58 -10.06
C LEU A 14 -20.19 27.87 -10.08
N LEU A 15 -19.78 29.11 -9.82
CA LEU A 15 -18.37 29.50 -9.72
C LEU A 15 -17.71 28.91 -8.48
N GLU A 16 -18.39 28.90 -7.35
CA GLU A 16 -17.94 28.28 -6.11
C GLU A 16 -17.82 26.76 -6.29
N GLU A 17 -18.80 26.13 -6.93
CA GLU A 17 -18.73 24.71 -7.30
C GLU A 17 -17.56 24.45 -8.24
N THR A 18 -17.37 25.26 -9.29
CA THR A 18 -16.24 25.12 -10.23
C THR A 18 -14.89 25.31 -9.52
N HIS A 19 -14.79 26.27 -8.60
CA HIS A 19 -13.63 26.47 -7.75
C HIS A 19 -13.36 25.23 -6.90
N TRP A 20 -14.37 24.69 -6.22
CA TRP A 20 -14.23 23.46 -5.43
C TRP A 20 -13.94 22.25 -6.31
N ARG A 21 -14.43 22.16 -7.55
CA ARG A 21 -14.08 21.11 -8.52
C ARG A 21 -12.61 21.20 -8.92
N GLN A 22 -12.10 22.40 -9.19
CA GLN A 22 -10.68 22.63 -9.46
C GLN A 22 -9.80 22.31 -8.25
N VAL A 23 -10.21 22.73 -7.05
CA VAL A 23 -9.49 22.46 -5.80
C VAL A 23 -9.53 20.97 -5.43
N SER A 24 -10.66 20.29 -5.67
CA SER A 24 -10.85 18.87 -5.33
C SER A 24 -10.31 17.89 -6.37
N ARG A 25 -9.95 18.37 -7.58
CA ARG A 25 -9.48 17.53 -8.69
C ARG A 25 -10.45 16.38 -8.98
N GLU A 26 -11.71 16.74 -9.23
CA GLU A 26 -12.86 15.82 -9.29
C GLU A 26 -12.63 14.54 -10.13
N LEU A 27 -12.32 13.42 -9.46
CA LEU A 27 -12.31 12.05 -10.03
C LEU A 27 -13.57 11.25 -9.63
N TRP A 28 -14.55 11.91 -9.01
CA TRP A 28 -15.68 11.27 -8.30
C TRP A 28 -16.53 10.35 -9.19
N LEU A 29 -16.70 10.67 -10.47
CA LEU A 29 -17.40 9.85 -11.46
C LEU A 29 -16.69 8.51 -11.71
N LYS A 30 -15.35 8.50 -11.64
CA LYS A 30 -14.48 7.32 -11.86
C LYS A 30 -14.23 6.53 -10.57
N GLU A 31 -13.98 7.23 -9.46
CA GLU A 31 -13.60 6.63 -8.17
C GLU A 31 -14.81 6.35 -7.24
N GLY A 32 -15.98 6.91 -7.54
CA GLY A 32 -17.27 6.49 -6.99
C GLY A 32 -17.67 7.12 -5.65
N ASP A 33 -16.90 8.04 -5.06
CA ASP A 33 -17.28 8.75 -3.83
C ASP A 33 -17.76 10.17 -4.12
N LYS A 34 -19.07 10.40 -3.92
CA LYS A 34 -19.70 11.74 -3.94
C LYS A 34 -19.05 12.64 -2.89
N ASN A 35 -19.23 13.96 -3.00
CA ASN A 35 -18.95 14.89 -1.91
C ASN A 35 -19.84 14.57 -0.69
N THR A 36 -19.40 13.63 0.14
CA THR A 36 -20.12 13.16 1.32
C THR A 36 -19.85 14.07 2.52
N GLY A 37 -20.68 13.99 3.56
CA GLY A 37 -20.40 14.65 4.83
C GLY A 37 -19.04 14.28 5.45
N PHE A 38 -18.37 13.20 5.00
CA PHE A 38 -16.98 12.93 5.37
C PHE A 38 -16.03 14.01 4.83
N PHE A 39 -16.11 14.35 3.55
CA PHE A 39 -15.24 15.36 2.93
C PHE A 39 -15.48 16.73 3.53
N HIS A 40 -16.73 17.14 3.74
CA HIS A 40 -17.05 18.40 4.43
C HIS A 40 -16.49 18.43 5.86
N ARG A 41 -16.59 17.33 6.62
CA ARG A 41 -16.01 17.27 7.98
C ARG A 41 -14.49 17.28 7.96
N MET A 42 -13.87 16.65 6.96
CA MET A 42 -12.42 16.67 6.77
C MET A 42 -11.94 18.07 6.41
N ALA A 43 -12.59 18.73 5.45
CA ALA A 43 -12.32 20.11 5.07
C ALA A 43 -12.50 21.07 6.26
N ASN A 44 -13.59 20.93 7.02
CA ASN A 44 -13.82 21.72 8.22
C ASN A 44 -12.79 21.43 9.33
N ALA A 45 -12.36 20.17 9.49
CA ALA A 45 -11.30 19.83 10.43
C ALA A 45 -9.95 20.42 10.00
N HIS A 46 -9.61 20.37 8.71
CA HIS A 46 -8.42 21.03 8.18
C HIS A 46 -8.50 22.55 8.32
N ARG A 47 -9.66 23.16 8.03
CA ARG A 47 -9.87 24.60 8.22
C ARG A 47 -9.67 24.99 9.69
N ARG A 48 -10.22 24.23 10.65
CA ARG A 48 -9.99 24.49 12.09
C ARG A 48 -8.55 24.27 12.53
N ASN A 49 -7.86 23.26 11.99
CA ASN A 49 -6.46 23.02 12.32
C ASN A 49 -5.50 24.04 11.70
N ASN A 50 -5.91 24.67 10.60
CA ASN A 50 -5.10 25.64 9.86
C ASN A 50 -5.53 27.09 10.13
N SER A 51 -6.66 27.34 10.81
CA SER A 51 -7.00 28.69 11.25
C SER A 51 -6.13 29.05 12.43
N LEU A 52 -5.57 30.25 12.37
CA LEU A 52 -4.63 30.74 13.36
C LEU A 52 -5.26 31.97 14.03
N ASP A 53 -6.25 31.72 14.90
CA ASP A 53 -7.02 32.77 15.55
C ASP A 53 -6.22 33.49 16.65
N ARG A 54 -5.18 32.81 17.18
CA ARG A 54 -4.24 33.35 18.16
C ARG A 54 -2.90 32.64 18.04
N ILE A 55 -1.81 33.33 18.39
CA ILE A 55 -0.46 32.75 18.40
C ILE A 55 0.39 33.36 19.50
N LYS A 56 1.28 32.56 20.07
CA LYS A 56 2.29 33.02 21.02
C LYS A 56 3.57 33.38 20.25
N ILE A 57 4.02 34.62 20.39
CA ILE A 57 5.27 35.12 19.80
C ILE A 57 6.12 35.64 20.95
N ASN A 58 7.33 35.10 21.11
CA ASN A 58 8.24 35.44 22.21
C ASN A 58 7.58 35.36 23.60
N GLY A 59 6.75 34.35 23.82
CA GLY A 59 6.07 34.16 25.10
C GLY A 59 4.77 34.97 25.28
N VAL A 60 4.41 35.86 24.34
CA VAL A 60 3.25 36.76 24.45
C VAL A 60 2.15 36.35 23.48
N TRP A 61 0.90 36.32 23.93
CA TRP A 61 -0.26 36.04 23.10
C TRP A 61 -0.59 37.22 22.19
N ARG A 62 -0.73 36.93 20.90
CA ARG A 62 -1.32 37.81 19.88
C ARG A 62 -2.65 37.22 19.46
N VAL A 63 -3.70 38.03 19.49
CA VAL A 63 -5.09 37.59 19.26
C VAL A 63 -5.77 38.42 18.18
N GLU A 64 -5.36 39.67 17.99
CA GLU A 64 -5.87 40.49 16.89
C GLU A 64 -5.19 40.10 15.57
N GLU A 65 -5.99 39.95 14.50
CA GLU A 65 -5.51 39.47 13.18
C GLU A 65 -4.32 40.30 12.65
N GLN A 66 -4.36 41.62 12.84
CA GLN A 66 -3.28 42.51 12.42
C GLN A 66 -2.00 42.30 13.25
N GLU A 67 -2.11 42.23 14.58
CA GLU A 67 -0.97 41.94 15.46
C GLU A 67 -0.33 40.57 15.17
N VAL A 68 -1.17 39.56 14.88
CA VAL A 68 -0.75 38.22 14.49
C VAL A 68 0.05 38.30 13.20
N ARG A 69 -0.49 38.96 12.16
CA ARG A 69 0.17 39.07 10.85
C ARG A 69 1.49 39.82 10.92
N GLU A 70 1.50 41.00 11.55
CA GLU A 70 2.70 41.84 11.69
C GLU A 70 3.74 41.15 12.56
N GLY A 71 3.34 40.56 13.69
CA GLY A 71 4.24 39.84 14.58
C GLY A 71 4.92 38.64 13.90
N ILE A 72 4.18 37.88 13.08
CA ILE A 72 4.74 36.77 12.29
C ILE A 72 5.78 37.30 11.29
N VAL A 73 5.44 38.34 10.52
CA VAL A 73 6.33 38.91 9.50
C VAL A 73 7.60 39.46 10.14
N GLN A 74 7.48 40.24 11.22
CA GLN A 74 8.63 40.81 11.93
C GLN A 74 9.54 39.72 12.50
N ASN A 75 8.97 38.68 13.12
CA ASN A 75 9.76 37.59 13.68
C ASN A 75 10.55 36.83 12.61
N PHE A 76 9.91 36.48 11.49
CA PHE A 76 10.62 35.80 10.40
C PHE A 76 11.57 36.71 9.65
N GLN A 77 11.26 38.00 9.54
CA GLN A 77 12.19 38.98 8.97
C GLN A 77 13.44 39.07 9.84
N GLN A 78 13.30 39.15 11.17
CA GLN A 78 14.45 39.12 12.08
C GLN A 78 15.22 37.79 11.98
N LEU A 79 14.53 36.66 11.89
CA LEU A 79 15.16 35.34 11.81
C LEU A 79 15.93 35.10 10.51
N LEU A 80 15.42 35.63 9.39
CA LEU A 80 15.95 35.38 8.04
C LEU A 80 16.86 36.51 7.54
N THR A 81 16.91 37.64 8.24
CA THR A 81 17.86 38.72 7.92
C THR A 81 19.23 38.31 8.43
N GLU A 82 20.21 38.30 7.54
CA GLU A 82 21.60 38.03 7.90
C GLU A 82 22.12 39.15 8.81
N GLU A 83 22.62 38.78 9.99
CA GLU A 83 23.43 39.69 10.79
C GLU A 83 24.87 39.65 10.24
N PRO A 84 25.45 40.79 9.82
CA PRO A 84 26.83 40.87 9.37
C PRO A 84 27.77 40.78 10.58
N SER A 85 27.84 39.59 11.19
CA SER A 85 28.79 39.27 12.26
C SER A 85 30.11 38.78 11.65
N TRP A 86 31.20 38.95 12.39
CA TRP A 86 32.47 38.30 12.08
C TRP A 86 32.27 36.77 11.98
N ARG A 87 32.85 36.15 10.94
CA ARG A 87 32.89 34.69 10.76
C ARG A 87 34.34 34.23 10.78
N ALA A 88 34.59 33.08 11.39
CA ALA A 88 35.92 32.48 11.38
C ALA A 88 36.30 32.09 9.94
N ASP A 89 37.55 32.37 9.58
CA ASP A 89 38.10 32.00 8.29
C ASP A 89 38.29 30.47 8.20
N ILE A 90 37.87 29.90 7.08
CA ILE A 90 37.96 28.47 6.77
C ILE A 90 38.99 28.16 5.68
N GLU A 91 39.68 29.17 5.13
CA GLU A 91 40.67 29.00 4.05
C GLU A 91 41.86 28.11 4.45
N GLY A 92 42.13 27.98 5.77
CA GLY A 92 43.13 27.05 6.30
C GLY A 92 42.73 25.57 6.30
N LEU A 93 41.47 25.24 5.99
CA LEU A 93 40.97 23.86 5.94
C LEU A 93 41.13 23.29 4.52
N HIS A 94 41.74 22.11 4.41
CA HIS A 94 41.81 21.36 3.15
C HIS A 94 40.45 20.74 2.81
N LEU A 95 39.59 21.52 2.17
CA LEU A 95 38.29 21.06 1.68
C LEU A 95 38.39 20.58 0.22
N PRO A 96 37.60 19.56 -0.17
CA PRO A 96 37.48 19.19 -1.58
C PRO A 96 36.95 20.36 -2.42
N CYS A 97 37.70 20.75 -3.45
CA CYS A 97 37.33 21.83 -4.37
C CYS A 97 37.14 21.30 -5.80
N LEU A 98 36.34 22.01 -6.58
CA LEU A 98 36.19 21.74 -8.01
C LEU A 98 37.47 22.16 -8.75
N ASN A 99 37.80 21.46 -9.83
CA ASN A 99 38.84 21.93 -10.75
C ASN A 99 38.31 23.07 -11.64
N SER A 100 39.22 23.81 -12.29
CA SER A 100 38.86 24.98 -13.13
C SER A 100 37.82 24.65 -14.20
N CYS A 101 38.00 23.53 -14.90
CA CYS A 101 37.09 23.11 -15.98
C CYS A 101 35.68 22.81 -15.47
N GLU A 102 35.56 22.18 -14.30
CA GLU A 102 34.26 21.91 -13.66
C GLU A 102 33.56 23.20 -13.20
N ALA A 103 34.32 24.14 -12.64
CA ALA A 103 33.80 25.44 -12.21
C ALA A 103 33.29 26.25 -13.43
N GLU A 104 34.13 26.39 -14.46
CA GLU A 104 33.77 27.05 -15.72
C GLU A 104 32.53 26.41 -16.37
N GLY A 105 32.43 25.07 -16.33
CA GLY A 105 31.29 24.32 -16.86
C GLY A 105 29.96 24.61 -16.15
N LEU A 106 29.97 25.10 -14.90
CA LEU A 106 28.75 25.52 -14.19
C LEU A 106 28.30 26.94 -14.56
N GLU A 107 29.23 27.77 -15.04
CA GLU A 107 29.04 29.20 -15.31
C GLU A 107 28.78 29.51 -16.78
N VAL A 108 28.59 28.50 -17.63
CA VAL A 108 28.24 28.69 -19.05
C VAL A 108 26.85 29.35 -19.22
N PRO A 109 26.60 30.11 -20.30
CA PRO A 109 25.27 30.67 -20.60
C PRO A 109 24.17 29.61 -20.65
N PHE A 110 22.93 30.02 -20.36
CA PHE A 110 21.82 29.07 -20.33
C PHE A 110 21.33 28.66 -21.72
N THR A 111 21.01 27.37 -21.92
CA THR A 111 20.46 26.87 -23.20
C THR A 111 18.96 26.63 -23.15
N VAL A 112 18.31 26.64 -24.32
CA VAL A 112 16.86 26.39 -24.43
C VAL A 112 16.53 24.97 -23.96
N GLU A 113 17.35 24.00 -24.33
CA GLU A 113 17.13 22.58 -24.03
C GLU A 113 17.21 22.30 -22.53
N GLU A 114 18.16 22.92 -21.81
CA GLU A 114 18.28 22.72 -20.36
C GLU A 114 17.12 23.36 -19.60
N ILE A 115 16.65 24.54 -20.04
CA ILE A 115 15.51 25.24 -19.43
C ILE A 115 14.23 24.45 -19.70
N HIS A 116 14.01 24.03 -20.94
CA HIS A 116 12.85 23.23 -21.33
C HIS A 116 12.81 21.89 -20.60
N SER A 117 13.94 21.17 -20.54
CA SER A 117 14.04 19.92 -19.77
C SER A 117 13.75 20.13 -18.29
N ALA A 118 14.30 21.20 -17.69
CA ALA A 118 14.02 21.54 -16.29
C ALA A 118 12.54 21.84 -16.05
N LEU A 119 11.89 22.56 -16.97
CA LEU A 119 10.47 22.88 -16.92
C LEU A 119 9.59 21.63 -17.01
N MET A 120 9.88 20.73 -17.96
CA MET A 120 9.12 19.49 -18.12
C MET A 120 9.32 18.52 -16.95
N ASP A 121 10.48 18.55 -16.29
CA ASP A 121 10.77 17.81 -15.07
C ASP A 121 10.05 18.36 -13.81
N MET A 122 9.50 19.59 -13.86
CA MET A 122 8.80 20.17 -12.72
C MET A 122 7.44 19.49 -12.48
N ASN A 123 7.03 19.43 -11.21
CA ASN A 123 5.68 18.99 -10.87
C ASN A 123 4.68 20.13 -11.14
N GLY A 124 3.82 19.95 -12.14
CA GLY A 124 2.85 20.93 -12.58
C GLY A 124 1.75 21.27 -11.55
N ASP A 125 1.53 20.37 -10.59
CA ASP A 125 0.42 20.40 -9.63
C ASP A 125 0.73 21.14 -8.31
N LYS A 126 1.91 21.76 -8.20
CA LYS A 126 2.30 22.52 -7.00
C LYS A 126 1.51 23.83 -6.88
N ALA A 127 1.21 24.22 -5.64
CA ALA A 127 0.55 25.49 -5.35
C ALA A 127 1.31 26.69 -5.97
N PRO A 128 0.58 27.64 -6.59
CA PRO A 128 1.18 28.80 -7.23
C PRO A 128 1.69 29.81 -6.18
N GLY A 129 2.57 30.70 -6.63
CA GLY A 129 2.95 31.89 -5.87
C GLY A 129 1.92 33.02 -6.05
N PRO A 130 2.27 34.26 -5.67
CA PRO A 130 1.38 35.42 -5.76
C PRO A 130 0.82 35.73 -7.16
N ASN A 131 1.50 35.28 -8.21
CA ASN A 131 1.05 35.46 -9.59
C ASN A 131 -0.02 34.46 -10.07
N GLY A 132 -0.39 33.46 -9.25
CA GLY A 132 -1.47 32.51 -9.55
C GLY A 132 -1.13 31.41 -10.57
N PHE A 133 0.01 31.46 -11.26
CA PHE A 133 0.39 30.48 -12.27
C PHE A 133 1.08 29.24 -11.68
N THR A 134 0.59 28.06 -12.03
CA THR A 134 1.16 26.75 -11.63
C THR A 134 2.25 26.28 -12.60
N GLY A 135 2.99 25.24 -12.23
CA GLY A 135 3.98 24.63 -13.14
C GLY A 135 3.35 24.10 -14.43
N ALA A 136 2.13 23.57 -14.35
CA ALA A 136 1.40 23.04 -15.50
C ALA A 136 1.06 24.12 -16.53
N PHE A 137 0.77 25.34 -16.08
CA PHE A 137 0.57 26.48 -16.98
C PHE A 137 1.83 26.74 -17.81
N TRP A 138 2.99 26.85 -17.16
CA TRP A 138 4.26 27.11 -17.85
C TRP A 138 4.65 25.99 -18.82
N GLN A 139 4.41 24.73 -18.44
CA GLN A 139 4.63 23.56 -19.32
C GLN A 139 3.73 23.60 -20.56
N THR A 140 2.45 23.90 -20.39
CA THR A 140 1.47 23.92 -21.48
C THR A 140 1.69 25.10 -22.43
N CYS A 141 2.07 26.25 -21.88
CA CYS A 141 2.23 27.48 -22.64
C CYS A 141 3.66 27.70 -23.15
N TRP A 142 4.57 26.73 -23.02
CA TRP A 142 5.99 26.87 -23.36
C TRP A 142 6.21 27.49 -24.75
N ASP A 143 5.54 26.97 -25.78
CA ASP A 143 5.71 27.46 -27.16
C ASP A 143 5.34 28.95 -27.33
N PHE A 144 4.46 29.46 -26.46
CA PHE A 144 4.04 30.85 -26.46
C PHE A 144 4.97 31.76 -25.63
N VAL A 145 5.48 31.28 -24.48
CA VAL A 145 6.25 32.11 -23.52
C VAL A 145 7.77 31.89 -23.55
N LYS A 146 8.26 31.02 -24.44
CA LYS A 146 9.67 30.59 -24.45
C LYS A 146 10.64 31.75 -24.60
N GLU A 147 10.33 32.74 -25.45
CA GLU A 147 11.26 33.84 -25.74
C GLU A 147 11.40 34.74 -24.50
N GLU A 148 10.29 35.07 -23.84
CA GLU A 148 10.29 35.85 -22.61
C GLU A 148 10.99 35.13 -21.45
N ILE A 149 10.83 33.81 -21.35
CA ILE A 149 11.57 33.01 -20.37
C ILE A 149 13.08 33.01 -20.70
N MET A 150 13.45 32.86 -21.97
CA MET A 150 14.86 32.90 -22.37
C MET A 150 15.50 34.26 -22.05
N ASP A 151 14.79 35.35 -22.31
CA ASP A 151 15.28 36.69 -22.00
C ASP A 151 15.42 36.93 -20.50
N LEU A 152 14.50 36.40 -19.68
CA LEU A 152 14.65 36.40 -18.22
C LEU A 152 15.94 35.70 -17.75
N PHE A 153 16.27 34.53 -18.33
CA PHE A 153 17.48 33.79 -17.98
C PHE A 153 18.76 34.51 -18.45
N LYS A 154 18.73 35.14 -19.64
CA LYS A 154 19.85 35.97 -20.13
C LYS A 154 20.07 37.18 -19.23
N GLU A 155 19.00 37.87 -18.85
CA GLU A 155 19.06 39.03 -17.96
C GLU A 155 19.66 38.63 -16.61
N PHE A 156 19.18 37.53 -16.01
CA PHE A 156 19.74 37.00 -14.78
C PHE A 156 21.23 36.68 -14.89
N PHE A 157 21.64 36.03 -15.99
CA PHE A 157 23.04 35.67 -16.23
C PHE A 157 23.94 36.91 -16.28
N VAL A 158 23.51 37.97 -16.97
CA VAL A 158 24.28 39.21 -17.15
C VAL A 158 24.26 40.06 -15.88
N GLN A 159 23.08 40.29 -15.29
CA GLN A 159 22.89 41.20 -14.16
C GLN A 159 23.21 40.56 -12.81
N LYS A 160 23.33 39.22 -12.74
CA LYS A 160 23.54 38.44 -11.50
C LYS A 160 22.45 38.68 -10.45
N SER A 161 21.26 39.11 -10.87
CA SER A 161 20.13 39.41 -10.00
C SER A 161 18.79 39.23 -10.73
N PHE A 162 17.70 39.13 -9.97
CA PHE A 162 16.35 38.99 -10.50
C PHE A 162 15.51 40.23 -10.18
N ALA A 163 14.50 40.48 -11.02
CA ALA A 163 13.45 41.45 -10.72
C ALA A 163 12.81 41.15 -9.34
N LYS A 164 12.71 42.17 -8.48
CA LYS A 164 12.18 42.04 -7.11
C LYS A 164 10.79 41.40 -7.07
N SER A 165 9.98 41.60 -8.10
CA SER A 165 8.64 41.01 -8.24
C SER A 165 8.67 39.47 -8.20
N LEU A 166 9.71 38.83 -8.76
CA LEU A 166 9.87 37.37 -8.76
C LEU A 166 10.19 36.78 -7.38
N ASN A 167 10.72 37.61 -6.47
CA ASN A 167 11.00 37.23 -5.09
C ASN A 167 9.80 37.46 -4.14
N THR A 168 8.66 37.94 -4.66
CA THR A 168 7.43 38.07 -3.86
C THR A 168 6.84 36.68 -3.58
N THR A 169 6.52 36.38 -2.33
CA THR A 169 6.03 35.06 -1.92
C THR A 169 4.94 35.15 -0.84
N PHE A 170 4.04 34.18 -0.81
CA PHE A 170 3.16 34.00 0.36
C PHE A 170 3.86 33.13 1.40
N LEU A 171 3.85 33.60 2.64
CA LEU A 171 4.30 32.82 3.79
C LEU A 171 3.12 32.04 4.36
N VAL A 172 3.20 30.72 4.34
CA VAL A 172 2.19 29.81 4.90
C VAL A 172 2.77 29.07 6.08
N LEU A 173 2.08 29.10 7.21
CA LEU A 173 2.49 28.39 8.43
C LEU A 173 1.86 27.00 8.47
N ILE A 174 2.69 25.97 8.63
CA ILE A 174 2.25 24.58 8.80
C ILE A 174 2.58 24.12 10.22
N PRO A 175 1.60 23.67 11.02
CA PRO A 175 1.88 23.20 12.38
C PRO A 175 2.74 21.93 12.36
N LYS A 176 3.84 21.93 13.14
CA LYS A 176 4.73 20.76 13.29
C LYS A 176 4.08 19.64 14.11
N LYS A 177 3.18 20.00 15.04
CA LYS A 177 2.43 19.10 15.92
C LYS A 177 0.99 19.57 16.10
N GLY A 178 0.11 18.68 16.59
CA GLY A 178 -1.27 19.06 16.92
C GLY A 178 -1.31 19.97 18.15
N GLY A 179 -2.18 20.97 18.13
CA GLY A 179 -2.30 21.95 19.21
C GLY A 179 -1.11 22.90 19.29
N ALA A 180 -0.50 23.25 18.15
CA ALA A 180 0.60 24.20 18.10
C ALA A 180 0.12 25.61 18.50
N GLU A 181 0.77 26.21 19.48
CA GLU A 181 0.39 27.52 20.02
C GLU A 181 1.50 28.57 19.89
N ASP A 182 2.76 28.14 19.92
CA ASP A 182 3.93 29.01 19.78
C ASP A 182 4.44 29.05 18.33
N LEU A 183 4.90 30.21 17.87
CA LEU A 183 5.40 30.40 16.51
C LEU A 183 6.54 29.43 16.14
N GLY A 184 7.39 29.05 17.10
CA GLY A 184 8.45 28.05 16.91
C GLY A 184 7.93 26.65 16.60
N GLU A 185 6.66 26.36 16.90
CA GLU A 185 5.99 25.09 16.61
C GLU A 185 5.38 25.04 15.21
N PHE A 186 5.46 26.14 14.46
CA PHE A 186 5.09 26.20 13.05
C PHE A 186 6.32 26.11 12.16
N ARG A 187 6.13 25.55 10.97
CA ARG A 187 7.10 25.58 9.88
C ARG A 187 6.63 26.62 8.86
N PRO A 188 7.41 27.69 8.62
CA PRO A 188 7.12 28.60 7.52
C PRO A 188 7.40 27.91 6.18
N ILE A 189 6.49 28.02 5.23
CA ILE A 189 6.65 27.58 3.84
C ILE A 189 6.37 28.76 2.92
N SER A 190 7.35 29.11 2.09
CA SER A 190 7.21 30.15 1.08
C SER A 190 6.62 29.59 -0.22
N LEU A 191 5.47 30.10 -0.64
CA LEU A 191 4.87 29.78 -1.93
C LEU A 191 5.52 30.64 -3.03
N LEU A 192 6.63 30.15 -3.57
CA LEU A 192 7.41 30.84 -4.60
C LEU A 192 6.72 30.80 -5.97
N GLY A 193 6.95 31.81 -6.80
CA GLY A 193 6.47 31.87 -8.19
C GLY A 193 7.07 30.77 -9.07
N GLY A 194 6.35 30.41 -10.15
CA GLY A 194 6.78 29.36 -11.08
C GLY A 194 8.12 29.62 -11.75
N LEU A 195 8.37 30.85 -12.21
CA LEU A 195 9.62 31.24 -12.88
C LEU A 195 10.82 31.19 -11.95
N TYR A 196 10.69 31.66 -10.70
CA TYR A 196 11.74 31.51 -9.68
C TYR A 196 12.11 30.04 -9.48
N LYS A 197 11.09 29.17 -9.34
CA LYS A 197 11.29 27.72 -9.18
C LYS A 197 12.00 27.11 -10.39
N LEU A 198 11.73 27.60 -11.60
CA LEU A 198 12.38 27.14 -12.84
C LEU A 198 13.87 27.47 -12.82
N VAL A 199 14.24 28.72 -12.53
CA VAL A 199 15.65 29.12 -12.37
C VAL A 199 16.34 28.26 -11.33
N ALA A 200 15.78 28.17 -10.13
CA ALA A 200 16.38 27.40 -9.04
C ALA A 200 16.56 25.92 -9.43
N LYS A 201 15.64 25.35 -10.21
CA LYS A 201 15.71 23.99 -10.73
C LYS A 201 16.85 23.82 -11.75
N VAL A 202 17.04 24.76 -12.67
CA VAL A 202 18.15 24.74 -13.64
C VAL A 202 19.49 24.81 -12.91
N LEU A 203 19.66 25.73 -11.96
CA LEU A 203 20.87 25.86 -11.14
C LEU A 203 21.13 24.59 -10.32
N ALA A 204 20.10 24.04 -9.67
CA ALA A 204 20.22 22.77 -8.92
C ALA A 204 20.63 21.60 -9.83
N ASN A 205 20.10 21.54 -11.07
CA ASN A 205 20.48 20.51 -12.04
C ASN A 205 21.95 20.65 -12.48
N ARG A 206 22.49 21.87 -12.56
CA ARG A 206 23.93 22.11 -12.80
C ARG A 206 24.78 21.65 -11.62
N LEU A 207 24.46 22.10 -10.41
CA LEU A 207 25.18 21.71 -9.18
C LEU A 207 25.17 20.18 -8.96
N LYS A 208 24.07 19.51 -9.29
CA LYS A 208 23.93 18.05 -9.19
C LYS A 208 25.02 17.28 -9.95
N LYS A 209 25.61 17.86 -11.00
CA LYS A 209 26.68 17.22 -11.80
C LYS A 209 27.99 17.09 -11.02
N VAL A 210 28.25 18.00 -10.08
CA VAL A 210 29.51 18.09 -9.35
C VAL A 210 29.39 17.80 -7.85
N LEU A 211 28.17 17.85 -7.29
CA LEU A 211 27.93 17.75 -5.85
C LEU A 211 28.59 16.52 -5.19
N GLY A 212 28.61 15.38 -5.89
CA GLY A 212 29.22 14.14 -5.38
C GLY A 212 30.74 14.18 -5.21
N LYS A 213 31.42 15.17 -5.81
CA LYS A 213 32.88 15.37 -5.71
C LYS A 213 33.29 16.23 -4.52
N VAL A 214 32.40 17.13 -4.08
CA VAL A 214 32.67 18.09 -3.01
C VAL A 214 32.01 17.72 -1.68
N VAL A 215 30.95 16.89 -1.71
CA VAL A 215 30.25 16.44 -0.50
C VAL A 215 30.76 15.08 -0.04
N SER A 216 31.21 15.01 1.22
CA SER A 216 31.70 13.77 1.88
C SER A 216 30.74 12.59 1.69
N MET A 217 31.29 11.37 1.61
CA MET A 217 30.52 10.12 1.52
C MET A 217 29.58 9.90 2.71
N ASP A 218 29.82 10.53 3.85
CA ASP A 218 29.05 10.39 5.08
C ASP A 218 27.75 11.22 5.09
N GLN A 219 27.60 12.14 4.14
CA GLN A 219 26.36 12.90 3.93
C GLN A 219 25.34 12.14 3.09
N ASN A 220 24.31 11.60 3.74
CA ASN A 220 23.34 10.71 3.10
C ASN A 220 22.07 11.43 2.60
N ALA A 221 21.87 12.71 2.92
CA ALA A 221 20.70 13.46 2.46
C ALA A 221 20.95 14.27 1.18
N PHE A 222 19.92 14.36 0.34
CA PHE A 222 19.87 15.23 -0.85
C PHE A 222 21.00 15.04 -1.90
N VAL A 223 21.83 14.01 -1.78
CA VAL A 223 22.84 13.64 -2.77
C VAL A 223 22.32 12.48 -3.64
N ARG A 224 22.53 12.59 -4.96
CA ARG A 224 22.10 11.56 -5.92
C ARG A 224 22.71 10.20 -5.56
N GLY A 225 21.89 9.16 -5.51
CA GLY A 225 22.32 7.78 -5.26
C GLY A 225 22.38 7.39 -3.78
N ARG A 226 22.28 8.34 -2.85
CA ARG A 226 22.27 8.09 -1.40
C ARG A 226 20.83 8.08 -0.88
N GLN A 227 20.48 7.10 -0.05
CA GLN A 227 19.13 6.92 0.49
C GLN A 227 19.14 7.07 2.01
N ILE A 228 18.04 7.61 2.57
CA ILE A 228 17.83 7.73 4.04
C ILE A 228 18.00 6.39 4.78
N LEU A 229 17.64 5.30 4.11
CA LEU A 229 17.76 3.95 4.66
C LEU A 229 19.21 3.48 4.75
N ASP A 230 20.14 4.06 3.98
CA ASP A 230 21.57 3.71 4.00
C ASP A 230 22.17 4.12 5.35
N ALA A 231 21.95 5.38 5.75
CA ALA A 231 22.35 5.87 7.08
C ALA A 231 21.68 5.07 8.21
N SER A 232 20.40 4.72 8.06
CA SER A 232 19.68 3.92 9.06
C SER A 232 20.24 2.50 9.21
N LEU A 233 20.62 1.86 8.10
CA LEU A 233 21.26 0.55 8.10
C LEU A 233 22.64 0.62 8.77
N ILE A 234 23.47 1.62 8.43
CA ILE A 234 24.80 1.79 9.02
C ILE A 234 24.67 1.99 10.54
N ALA A 235 23.81 2.91 10.98
CA ALA A 235 23.61 3.20 12.40
C ALA A 235 23.16 1.95 13.19
N ASN A 236 22.24 1.16 12.64
CA ASN A 236 21.79 -0.09 13.27
C ASN A 236 22.85 -1.20 13.24
N GLU A 237 23.72 -1.23 12.22
CA GLU A 237 24.81 -2.21 12.17
C GLU A 237 25.97 -1.85 13.09
N HIS A 238 26.29 -0.57 13.21
CA HIS A 238 27.43 -0.10 14.01
C HIS A 238 27.19 -0.29 15.51
N GLN A 239 25.95 -0.09 15.96
CA GLN A 239 25.59 -0.17 17.38
C GLN A 239 25.50 -1.61 17.94
N LEU A 240 25.44 -2.63 17.09
CA LEU A 240 25.29 -4.03 17.51
C LEU A 240 26.64 -4.74 17.74
N GLU A 241 27.69 -3.98 18.07
CA GLU A 241 29.03 -4.51 18.39
C GLU A 241 29.29 -4.82 19.88
N LEU A 242 28.28 -4.82 20.75
CA LEU A 242 28.46 -5.33 22.12
C LEU A 242 27.40 -6.38 22.50
N PRO A 243 27.78 -7.66 22.67
CA PRO A 243 27.11 -8.53 23.62
C PRO A 243 27.72 -8.26 25.00
N TYR A 244 27.10 -7.38 25.78
CA TYR A 244 27.18 -7.50 27.24
C TYR A 244 25.90 -8.14 27.72
N GLU A 245 25.98 -9.44 28.04
CA GLU A 245 25.18 -10.08 29.09
C GLU A 245 25.76 -11.48 29.42
N GLY A 246 26.50 -11.56 30.55
CA GLY A 246 26.43 -12.63 31.55
C GLY A 246 27.08 -14.02 31.34
N LEU A 247 28.22 -14.24 32.03
CA LEU A 247 28.78 -15.49 32.64
C LEU A 247 29.27 -16.63 31.68
N THR A 248 30.44 -17.28 31.82
CA THR A 248 31.43 -17.52 32.90
C THR A 248 32.81 -17.90 32.32
N LYS A 249 33.86 -17.71 33.16
CA LYS A 249 35.12 -18.49 33.31
C LYS A 249 35.57 -19.34 32.12
N ASP A 250 36.48 -18.77 31.32
CA ASP A 250 37.69 -19.41 30.75
C ASP A 250 38.00 -18.83 29.36
N GLY A 251 38.84 -17.78 29.37
CA GLY A 251 39.95 -17.65 28.43
C GLY A 251 39.67 -17.23 26.97
N ILE A 252 40.13 -16.00 26.70
CA ILE A 252 40.74 -15.54 25.43
C ILE A 252 39.79 -15.18 24.30
N TRP A 253 39.40 -13.90 24.25
CA TRP A 253 39.41 -13.05 23.05
C TRP A 253 39.64 -11.59 23.48
N ASP A 254 40.75 -10.99 23.07
CA ASP A 254 40.99 -9.55 23.20
C ASP A 254 39.99 -8.79 22.28
N SER A 255 39.00 -8.13 22.88
CA SER A 255 38.15 -7.15 22.21
C SER A 255 38.46 -5.74 22.71
N VAL A 256 39.12 -4.94 21.87
CA VAL A 256 39.25 -3.48 21.96
C VAL A 256 39.40 -3.00 20.50
N ASP A 257 38.70 -1.99 19.96
CA ASP A 257 38.16 -0.74 20.53
C ASP A 257 36.69 -0.52 20.13
N GLY A 258 35.86 -0.05 21.08
CA GLY A 258 34.40 -0.02 21.01
C GLY A 258 33.79 1.38 20.85
N VAL A 259 32.54 1.44 20.43
CA VAL A 259 31.72 2.67 20.50
C VAL A 259 30.92 2.60 21.80
N ASP A 260 31.19 3.52 22.72
CA ASP A 260 30.50 3.58 24.02
C ASP A 260 29.41 4.68 24.04
N LEU A 261 29.51 5.67 23.15
CA LEU A 261 28.63 6.83 23.09
C LEU A 261 28.10 7.07 21.66
N VAL A 262 26.80 7.37 21.57
CA VAL A 262 26.17 7.94 20.38
C VAL A 262 25.74 9.35 20.71
N VAL A 263 26.33 10.32 20.03
CA VAL A 263 25.93 11.72 20.13
C VAL A 263 25.04 12.07 18.96
N HIS A 264 23.83 12.52 19.23
CA HIS A 264 22.88 12.92 18.21
C HIS A 264 22.75 14.45 18.22
N PHE A 265 23.27 15.09 17.19
CA PHE A 265 23.18 16.53 16.94
C PHE A 265 22.16 16.86 15.86
N ASN A 266 21.71 18.11 15.88
CA ASN A 266 20.88 18.70 14.84
C ASN A 266 21.65 19.87 14.20
N CYS A 267 22.77 19.56 13.55
CA CYS A 267 23.64 20.41 12.72
C CYS A 267 24.60 19.55 11.88
N GLN A 268 25.21 20.06 10.80
CA GLN A 268 26.22 19.33 10.02
C GLN A 268 27.63 19.57 10.56
N ILE A 269 28.35 18.52 10.99
CA ILE A 269 29.70 18.65 11.54
C ILE A 269 30.64 17.65 10.87
N PHE A 270 31.91 18.03 10.69
CA PHE A 270 32.99 17.15 10.20
C PHE A 270 33.94 16.81 11.36
N TYR A 271 34.35 15.54 11.49
CA TYR A 271 35.24 15.06 12.57
C TYR A 271 36.18 13.91 12.11
N PRO A 272 37.45 13.83 12.58
CA PRO A 272 38.36 12.69 12.30
C PRO A 272 38.00 11.39 13.06
N GLY A 273 38.35 10.23 12.51
CA GLY A 273 37.69 8.93 12.70
C GLY A 273 37.74 8.17 14.05
N CYS A 274 36.80 7.22 14.18
CA CYS A 274 36.85 5.99 15.00
C CYS A 274 37.01 4.79 14.04
N SER A 275 37.71 3.72 14.44
CA SER A 275 38.14 2.65 13.51
C SER A 275 37.29 1.36 13.57
N LEU A 276 36.75 0.89 12.44
CA LEU A 276 36.07 -0.40 12.29
C LEU A 276 37.04 -1.47 11.79
N ARG A 277 37.18 -2.59 12.52
CA ARG A 277 38.09 -3.69 12.15
C ARG A 277 37.34 -4.92 11.62
N GLY A 278 37.55 -5.25 10.36
CA GLY A 278 36.90 -6.40 9.69
C GLY A 278 37.59 -7.75 9.90
N ARG A 279 36.94 -8.84 9.46
CA ARG A 279 37.44 -10.25 9.53
C ARG A 279 38.78 -10.51 8.81
N GLY A 280 39.34 -9.54 8.10
CA GLY A 280 40.59 -9.64 7.32
C GLY A 280 41.64 -8.58 7.64
N ARG A 281 41.65 -7.99 8.84
CA ARG A 281 42.52 -6.85 9.24
C ARG A 281 42.34 -5.55 8.44
N LEU A 282 41.33 -5.46 7.57
CA LEU A 282 40.90 -4.21 6.95
C LEU A 282 40.29 -3.29 8.02
N VAL A 283 40.79 -2.06 8.10
CA VAL A 283 40.31 -1.02 9.00
C VAL A 283 39.60 0.05 8.18
N MET A 284 38.40 0.45 8.58
CA MET A 284 37.66 1.54 7.96
C MET A 284 37.21 2.52 9.04
N GLU A 285 37.53 3.79 8.90
CA GLU A 285 37.09 4.78 9.89
C GLU A 285 35.69 5.29 9.58
N VAL A 286 34.75 5.13 10.53
CA VAL A 286 33.42 5.74 10.48
C VAL A 286 33.18 6.40 11.83
N SER A 287 33.32 7.72 11.89
CA SER A 287 33.08 8.51 13.12
C SER A 287 31.68 9.13 13.15
N HIS A 288 31.06 9.36 11.99
CA HIS A 288 29.82 10.13 11.92
C HIS A 288 28.94 9.75 10.73
N LEU A 289 27.65 10.03 10.85
CA LEU A 289 26.65 9.91 9.80
C LEU A 289 25.82 11.19 9.75
N LEU A 290 25.75 11.79 8.57
CA LEU A 290 24.98 13.01 8.35
C LEU A 290 23.76 12.69 7.51
N PHE A 291 22.60 13.20 7.90
CA PHE A 291 21.41 13.25 7.08
C PHE A 291 20.76 14.63 7.22
N ALA A 292 21.08 15.52 6.29
CA ALA A 292 20.68 16.92 6.34
C ALA A 292 21.22 17.57 7.62
N ASP A 293 20.37 18.06 8.50
CA ASP A 293 20.73 18.61 9.82
C ASP A 293 20.92 17.53 10.89
N ASP A 294 20.35 16.34 10.75
CA ASP A 294 20.50 15.28 11.75
C ASP A 294 21.89 14.61 11.60
N THR A 295 22.70 14.70 12.65
CA THR A 295 24.07 14.17 12.69
C THR A 295 24.21 13.21 13.85
N ILE A 296 24.67 11.99 13.55
CA ILE A 296 25.09 11.04 14.56
C ILE A 296 26.61 10.96 14.57
N ILE A 297 27.20 11.05 15.76
CA ILE A 297 28.62 10.82 16.00
C ILE A 297 28.77 9.61 16.92
N PHE A 298 29.68 8.72 16.55
CA PHE A 298 30.06 7.54 17.32
C PHE A 298 31.41 7.82 17.96
N CYS A 299 31.52 7.66 19.28
CA CYS A 299 32.77 7.90 20.01
C CYS A 299 32.88 7.01 21.26
N GLU A 300 34.09 6.88 21.77
CA GLU A 300 34.37 6.24 23.06
C GLU A 300 33.97 7.15 24.23
N ALA A 301 33.69 6.55 25.39
CA ALA A 301 33.34 7.27 26.61
C ALA A 301 34.57 7.90 27.27
N LYS A 302 35.15 8.91 26.62
CA LYS A 302 36.31 9.66 27.12
C LYS A 302 36.02 11.15 27.15
N LYS A 303 36.26 11.77 28.32
CA LYS A 303 36.05 13.20 28.54
C LYS A 303 36.79 14.07 27.53
N GLU A 304 38.05 13.75 27.24
CA GLU A 304 38.90 14.46 26.26
C GLU A 304 38.28 14.53 24.86
N TYR A 305 37.57 13.48 24.43
CA TYR A 305 36.89 13.45 23.14
C TYR A 305 35.67 14.37 23.12
N LEU A 306 34.92 14.43 24.22
CA LEU A 306 33.77 15.33 24.35
C LEU A 306 34.19 16.80 24.47
N THR A 307 35.29 17.09 25.16
CA THR A 307 35.90 18.43 25.17
C THR A 307 36.27 18.87 23.76
N SER A 308 36.95 17.99 23.01
CA SER A 308 37.38 18.25 21.63
C SER A 308 36.18 18.48 20.71
N LEU A 309 35.13 17.67 20.89
CA LEU A 309 33.87 17.82 20.17
C LEU A 309 33.22 19.17 20.47
N SER A 310 33.13 19.58 21.74
CA SER A 310 32.60 20.90 22.13
C SER A 310 33.33 22.06 21.45
N TRP A 311 34.66 21.97 21.32
CA TRP A 311 35.44 22.98 20.59
C TRP A 311 35.10 23.01 19.10
N ILE A 312 34.92 21.85 18.48
CA ILE A 312 34.57 21.77 17.06
C ILE A 312 33.17 22.32 16.80
N LEU A 313 32.22 22.06 17.70
CA LEU A 313 30.89 22.66 17.67
C LEU A 313 30.99 24.20 17.70
N ALA A 314 31.78 24.75 18.62
CA ALA A 314 31.99 26.19 18.73
C ALA A 314 32.65 26.79 17.47
N TRP A 315 33.69 26.12 16.92
CA TRP A 315 34.33 26.55 15.67
C TRP A 315 33.38 26.48 14.48
N PHE A 316 32.53 25.45 14.42
CA PHE A 316 31.51 25.32 13.39
C PHE A 316 30.49 26.47 13.49
N GLU A 317 30.00 26.82 14.68
CA GLU A 317 29.10 27.97 14.85
C GLU A 317 29.78 29.28 14.43
N ALA A 318 31.04 29.48 14.81
CA ALA A 318 31.82 30.67 14.46
C ALA A 318 32.10 30.79 12.95
N ALA A 319 32.39 29.68 12.26
CA ALA A 319 32.68 29.67 10.83
C ALA A 319 31.41 29.77 9.97
N SER A 320 30.38 29.00 10.32
CA SER A 320 29.15 28.90 9.50
C SER A 320 28.12 29.99 9.80
N GLY A 321 28.17 30.61 10.99
CA GLY A 321 27.11 31.48 11.50
C GLY A 321 25.83 30.73 11.90
N LEU A 322 25.82 29.39 11.85
CA LEU A 322 24.71 28.56 12.30
C LEU A 322 24.77 28.35 13.82
N ARG A 323 23.63 28.00 14.42
CA ARG A 323 23.55 27.62 15.84
C ARG A 323 23.10 26.19 16.01
N ILE A 324 23.72 25.50 16.95
CA ILE A 324 23.45 24.11 17.30
C ILE A 324 22.30 24.06 18.30
N ASN A 325 21.32 23.19 18.03
CA ASN A 325 20.18 23.03 18.92
C ASN A 325 20.47 22.03 20.04
N LEU A 326 21.27 22.45 21.02
CA LEU A 326 21.66 21.63 22.16
C LEU A 326 20.46 21.09 22.98
N ALA A 327 19.34 21.82 23.00
CA ALA A 327 18.11 21.37 23.67
C ALA A 327 17.47 20.13 23.00
N LYS A 328 17.73 19.90 21.71
CA LYS A 328 17.29 18.71 20.99
C LYS A 328 18.37 17.63 20.92
N SER A 329 19.63 18.00 21.05
CA SER A 329 20.76 17.09 21.02
C SER A 329 20.78 16.17 22.23
N GLU A 330 21.26 14.95 22.05
CA GLU A 330 21.32 13.94 23.11
C GLU A 330 22.62 13.14 23.07
N LEU A 331 23.12 12.82 24.26
CA LEU A 331 24.23 11.91 24.50
C LEU A 331 23.66 10.56 24.97
N ILE A 332 23.81 9.52 24.16
CA ILE A 332 23.21 8.21 24.43
C ILE A 332 24.34 7.21 24.76
N PRO A 333 24.40 6.67 25.98
CA PRO A 333 25.35 5.61 26.32
C PRO A 333 24.96 4.28 25.67
N ILE A 334 25.96 3.53 25.22
CA ILE A 334 25.85 2.14 24.78
C ILE A 334 26.39 1.25 25.91
N GLY A 335 25.48 0.68 26.69
CA GLY A 335 25.85 -0.12 27.87
C GLY A 335 25.97 0.73 29.14
N GLU A 336 26.74 0.25 30.12
CA GLU A 336 27.03 0.98 31.34
C GLU A 336 28.23 1.90 31.12
N VAL A 337 27.99 3.21 31.23
CA VAL A 337 29.01 4.26 31.12
C VAL A 337 28.98 5.07 32.41
N GLU A 338 30.10 5.10 33.12
CA GLU A 338 30.26 5.93 34.32
C GLU A 338 30.30 7.42 33.94
N GLU A 339 29.82 8.31 34.82
CA GLU A 339 29.89 9.78 34.65
C GLU A 339 29.18 10.36 33.40
N ILE A 340 28.18 9.65 32.85
CA ILE A 340 27.45 10.08 31.65
C ILE A 340 26.76 11.45 31.82
N GLU A 341 26.27 11.77 33.02
CA GLU A 341 25.67 13.06 33.33
C GLU A 341 26.68 14.20 33.26
N GLU A 342 27.90 14.01 33.77
CA GLU A 342 28.96 15.03 33.71
C GLU A 342 29.39 15.29 32.26
N MET A 343 29.54 14.21 31.50
CA MET A 343 29.85 14.23 30.07
C MET A 343 28.78 14.97 29.25
N ALA A 344 27.50 14.77 29.56
CA ALA A 344 26.41 15.47 28.91
C ALA A 344 26.38 16.97 29.26
N VAL A 345 26.70 17.33 30.50
CA VAL A 345 26.82 18.72 30.95
C VAL A 345 27.96 19.45 30.23
N GLU A 346 29.10 18.79 30.05
CA GLU A 346 30.25 19.37 29.33
C GLU A 346 29.92 19.71 27.88
N LEU A 347 29.13 18.86 27.21
CA LEU A 347 28.67 19.10 25.85
C LEU A 347 27.44 20.03 25.78
N GLY A 348 26.80 20.29 26.92
CA GLY A 348 25.58 21.09 27.03
C GLY A 348 24.31 20.42 26.50
N CYS A 349 24.27 19.08 26.43
CA CYS A 349 23.13 18.32 25.89
C CYS A 349 22.45 17.44 26.97
N LYS A 350 21.34 16.80 26.61
CA LYS A 350 20.61 15.87 27.51
C LYS A 350 21.15 14.45 27.40
N VAL A 351 21.11 13.69 28.49
CA VAL A 351 21.33 12.23 28.46
C VAL A 351 20.11 11.55 27.83
N GLY A 352 20.36 10.75 26.79
CA GLY A 352 19.37 9.90 26.13
C GLY A 352 19.51 8.43 26.51
N ALA A 353 18.66 7.57 25.95
CA ALA A 353 18.71 6.13 26.22
C ALA A 353 18.26 5.32 24.99
N LEU A 354 18.69 4.06 24.92
CA LEU A 354 18.22 3.10 23.93
C LEU A 354 17.00 2.31 24.44
N PRO A 355 16.06 1.92 23.56
CA PRO A 355 16.03 2.24 22.13
C PRO A 355 15.60 3.69 21.85
N SER A 356 16.29 4.35 20.93
CA SER A 356 15.98 5.72 20.49
C SER A 356 15.38 5.73 19.07
N VAL A 357 15.12 6.90 18.50
CA VAL A 357 14.60 7.04 17.13
C VAL A 357 15.57 7.88 16.30
N TYR A 358 16.11 7.29 15.23
CA TYR A 358 16.92 7.98 14.23
C TYR A 358 16.26 7.92 12.87
N LEU A 359 16.08 9.07 12.23
CA LEU A 359 15.42 9.21 10.92
C LEU A 359 14.01 8.59 10.85
N GLY A 360 13.34 8.44 11.98
CA GLY A 360 12.01 7.83 12.09
C GLY A 360 12.01 6.30 12.16
N LEU A 361 13.18 5.67 12.28
CA LEU A 361 13.36 4.25 12.58
C LEU A 361 13.93 4.07 13.99
N PRO A 362 13.56 2.98 14.69
CA PRO A 362 14.14 2.69 15.99
C PRO A 362 15.62 2.33 15.84
N LEU A 363 16.42 2.86 16.75
CA LEU A 363 17.85 2.67 16.87
C LEU A 363 18.15 1.92 18.19
N GLY A 364 19.01 0.91 18.14
CA GLY A 364 19.33 0.04 19.29
C GLY A 364 18.21 -0.90 19.76
N ALA A 365 17.03 -0.86 19.14
CA ALA A 365 15.95 -1.80 19.48
C ALA A 365 16.27 -3.23 19.03
N HIS A 366 15.91 -4.22 19.85
CA HIS A 366 16.01 -5.61 19.44
C HIS A 366 15.13 -5.85 18.20
N HIS A 367 15.74 -6.05 17.04
CA HIS A 367 15.08 -6.02 15.73
C HIS A 367 14.01 -7.12 15.52
N LYS A 368 13.91 -8.09 16.44
CA LYS A 368 12.85 -9.13 16.46
C LYS A 368 11.71 -8.82 17.44
N ALA A 369 11.84 -7.78 18.26
CA ALA A 369 10.85 -7.44 19.28
C ALA A 369 9.53 -7.02 18.61
N ILE A 370 8.42 -7.50 19.19
CA ILE A 370 7.07 -7.13 18.76
C ILE A 370 6.80 -5.65 19.08
N SER A 371 7.27 -5.18 20.24
CA SER A 371 7.06 -3.81 20.75
C SER A 371 7.59 -2.73 19.81
N MET A 372 8.66 -3.04 19.06
CA MET A 372 9.23 -2.17 18.02
C MET A 372 8.21 -1.77 16.94
N TRP A 373 7.13 -2.53 16.75
CA TRP A 373 6.10 -2.28 15.75
C TRP A 373 4.83 -1.63 16.32
N ASP A 374 4.73 -1.44 17.63
CA ASP A 374 3.53 -0.87 18.26
C ASP A 374 3.25 0.55 17.76
N GLY A 375 4.29 1.35 17.52
CA GLY A 375 4.15 2.69 16.93
C GLY A 375 3.58 2.70 15.50
N VAL A 376 3.84 1.65 14.70
CA VAL A 376 3.23 1.47 13.37
C VAL A 376 1.76 1.13 13.51
N GLU A 377 1.43 0.19 14.40
CA GLU A 377 0.05 -0.21 14.65
C GLU A 377 -0.78 0.97 15.16
N GLU A 378 -0.25 1.76 16.09
CA GLU A 378 -0.92 2.92 16.66
C GLU A 378 -1.16 4.02 15.62
N ARG A 379 -0.22 4.23 14.69
CA ARG A 379 -0.43 5.15 13.56
C ARG A 379 -1.55 4.67 12.63
N MET A 380 -1.64 3.36 12.36
CA MET A 380 -2.77 2.81 11.58
C MET A 380 -4.09 2.99 12.32
N ARG A 381 -4.13 2.72 13.64
CA ARG A 381 -5.33 2.91 14.47
C ARG A 381 -5.79 4.36 14.49
N ARG A 382 -4.88 5.32 14.67
CA ARG A 382 -5.19 6.76 14.60
C ARG A 382 -5.78 7.16 13.26
N ARG A 383 -5.23 6.69 12.13
CA ARG A 383 -5.81 6.95 10.80
C ARG A 383 -7.20 6.36 10.66
N LEU A 384 -7.39 5.11 11.10
CA LEU A 384 -8.70 4.45 11.10
C LEU A 384 -9.74 5.16 11.97
N ALA A 385 -9.33 5.75 13.09
CA ALA A 385 -10.23 6.50 13.98
C ALA A 385 -10.76 7.80 13.34
N LEU A 386 -9.92 8.47 12.54
CA LEU A 386 -10.32 9.65 11.76
C LEU A 386 -11.33 9.29 10.65
N TRP A 387 -11.23 8.09 10.10
CA TRP A 387 -12.11 7.62 9.05
C TRP A 387 -13.42 7.09 9.62
N LYS A 388 -14.45 7.95 9.65
CA LYS A 388 -15.81 7.53 9.99
C LYS A 388 -16.34 6.55 8.92
N ARG A 389 -16.12 5.25 9.15
CA ARG A 389 -16.38 4.12 8.23
C ARG A 389 -17.76 4.16 7.57
N GLN A 390 -18.76 4.68 8.26
CA GLN A 390 -20.15 4.81 7.77
C GLN A 390 -20.33 5.76 6.57
N TYR A 391 -19.31 6.58 6.24
CA TYR A 391 -19.39 7.56 5.15
C TYR A 391 -18.43 7.27 3.99
N ILE A 392 -17.74 6.12 4.01
CA ILE A 392 -16.75 5.75 2.99
C ILE A 392 -17.19 4.44 2.35
N SER A 393 -17.29 4.44 1.02
CA SER A 393 -17.67 3.25 0.25
C SER A 393 -16.62 2.14 0.33
N LYS A 394 -16.99 0.89 0.01
CA LYS A 394 -16.02 -0.22 -0.07
C LYS A 394 -14.88 0.09 -1.05
N GLY A 395 -15.18 0.71 -2.19
CA GLY A 395 -14.19 1.22 -3.15
C GLY A 395 -13.23 2.24 -2.53
N GLY A 396 -13.76 3.28 -1.87
CA GLY A 396 -12.95 4.28 -1.16
C GLY A 396 -12.08 3.68 -0.06
N ARG A 397 -12.59 2.66 0.67
CA ARG A 397 -11.81 1.94 1.70
C ARG A 397 -10.63 1.19 1.10
N ILE A 398 -10.78 0.53 -0.06
CA ILE A 398 -9.67 -0.13 -0.76
C ILE A 398 -8.62 0.90 -1.16
N THR A 399 -9.05 2.03 -1.73
CA THR A 399 -8.14 3.12 -2.11
C THR A 399 -7.35 3.59 -0.90
N LEU A 400 -8.00 3.86 0.23
CA LEU A 400 -7.33 4.25 1.49
C LEU A 400 -6.42 3.14 2.05
N ILE A 401 -6.81 1.87 1.92
CA ILE A 401 -5.94 0.76 2.31
C ILE A 401 -4.65 0.79 1.48
N LYS A 402 -4.78 0.87 0.15
CA LYS A 402 -3.64 0.82 -0.76
C LYS A 402 -2.75 2.06 -0.70
N SER A 403 -3.34 3.25 -0.61
CA SER A 403 -2.60 4.52 -0.64
C SER A 403 -2.04 4.91 0.72
N THR A 404 -2.76 4.59 1.80
CA THR A 404 -2.46 5.11 3.14
C THR A 404 -2.10 4.01 4.13
N LEU A 405 -2.94 3.00 4.34
CA LEU A 405 -2.65 1.98 5.38
C LEU A 405 -1.46 1.10 4.99
N ALA A 406 -1.37 0.70 3.73
CA ALA A 406 -0.30 -0.13 3.21
C ALA A 406 1.04 0.63 3.15
N SER A 407 1.04 1.97 3.11
CA SER A 407 2.25 2.79 3.04
C SER A 407 2.87 3.10 4.41
N ILE A 408 2.06 3.20 5.47
CA ILE A 408 2.53 3.46 6.85
C ILE A 408 3.67 2.50 7.30
N PRO A 409 3.57 1.16 7.13
CA PRO A 409 4.62 0.26 7.56
C PRO A 409 5.82 0.19 6.61
N ILE A 410 5.70 0.66 5.35
CA ILE A 410 6.73 0.43 4.30
C ILE A 410 8.11 0.88 4.74
N TYR A 411 8.21 2.04 5.40
CA TYR A 411 9.50 2.59 5.78
C TYR A 411 10.26 1.65 6.72
N GLN A 412 9.59 1.12 7.74
CA GLN A 412 10.17 0.16 8.69
C GLN A 412 10.32 -1.24 8.08
N LEU A 413 9.37 -1.68 7.22
CA LEU A 413 9.46 -2.92 6.46
C LEU A 413 10.62 -2.96 5.47
N SER A 414 11.14 -1.79 5.09
CA SER A 414 12.26 -1.69 4.13
C SER A 414 13.60 -2.02 4.77
N LEU A 415 13.70 -2.02 6.10
CA LEU A 415 14.94 -2.32 6.84
C LEU A 415 14.80 -3.56 7.73
N PHE A 416 13.64 -3.75 8.37
CA PHE A 416 13.46 -4.77 9.40
C PHE A 416 12.55 -5.91 8.95
N ARG A 417 12.89 -7.12 9.38
CA ARG A 417 12.05 -8.31 9.20
C ARG A 417 10.87 -8.28 10.18
N MET A 418 9.65 -8.21 9.66
CA MET A 418 8.45 -8.16 10.48
C MET A 418 8.11 -9.55 11.09
N PRO A 419 7.85 -9.63 12.41
CA PRO A 419 7.31 -10.85 13.01
C PRO A 419 5.94 -11.22 12.42
N LYS A 420 5.70 -12.52 12.17
CA LYS A 420 4.44 -13.00 11.59
C LYS A 420 3.20 -12.58 12.39
N LEU A 421 3.32 -12.49 13.72
CA LEU A 421 2.22 -12.06 14.59
C LEU A 421 1.82 -10.59 14.35
N VAL A 422 2.81 -9.70 14.17
CA VAL A 422 2.58 -8.29 13.84
C VAL A 422 1.92 -8.17 12.48
N ALA A 423 2.41 -8.88 11.47
CA ALA A 423 1.80 -8.89 10.13
C ALA A 423 0.32 -9.28 10.21
N LYS A 424 -0.01 -10.35 10.94
CA LYS A 424 -1.41 -10.78 11.17
C LYS A 424 -2.26 -9.71 11.86
N ARG A 425 -1.71 -8.97 12.83
CA ARG A 425 -2.41 -7.85 13.52
C ARG A 425 -2.71 -6.71 12.55
N LEU A 426 -1.74 -6.30 11.73
CA LEU A 426 -1.92 -5.21 10.76
C LEU A 426 -2.88 -5.61 9.63
N GLU A 427 -2.78 -6.83 9.12
CA GLU A 427 -3.72 -7.36 8.12
C GLU A 427 -5.14 -7.49 8.68
N LYS A 428 -5.29 -7.84 9.97
CA LYS A 428 -6.59 -7.81 10.65
C LYS A 428 -7.18 -6.40 10.66
N LEU A 429 -6.37 -5.36 10.92
CA LEU A 429 -6.84 -3.96 10.85
C LEU A 429 -7.31 -3.57 9.46
N GLN A 430 -6.57 -3.95 8.41
CA GLN A 430 -6.96 -3.70 7.01
C GLN A 430 -8.26 -4.43 6.65
N ARG A 431 -8.36 -5.71 7.03
CA ARG A 431 -9.54 -6.56 6.78
C ARG A 431 -10.78 -6.06 7.51
N ASP A 432 -10.64 -5.72 8.79
CA ASP A 432 -11.72 -5.15 9.61
C ASP A 432 -12.18 -3.78 9.08
N PHE A 433 -11.28 -3.00 8.50
CA PHE A 433 -11.63 -1.73 7.89
C PHE A 433 -12.36 -1.91 6.56
N LEU A 434 -11.90 -2.84 5.71
CA LEU A 434 -12.55 -3.13 4.43
C LEU A 434 -14.01 -3.58 4.63
N TRP A 435 -14.19 -4.62 5.46
CA TRP A 435 -15.49 -5.29 5.65
C TRP A 435 -16.36 -4.69 6.75
N GLY A 436 -15.81 -3.87 7.64
CA GLY A 436 -16.54 -3.35 8.79
C GLY A 436 -17.63 -2.36 8.42
N GLY A 437 -18.88 -2.65 8.76
CA GLY A 437 -20.01 -1.73 8.75
C GLY A 437 -20.04 -0.75 9.94
N GLY A 438 -21.10 0.03 10.11
CA GLY A 438 -21.26 1.00 11.23
C GLY A 438 -21.19 0.36 12.63
N ARG A 439 -21.33 1.15 13.72
CA ARG A 439 -21.17 0.70 15.13
C ARG A 439 -22.00 -0.54 15.53
N MET A 440 -23.00 -0.96 14.74
CA MET A 440 -23.89 -2.10 15.02
C MET A 440 -23.90 -3.22 13.97
N GLU A 441 -23.08 -3.17 12.92
CA GLU A 441 -23.06 -4.22 11.88
C GLU A 441 -22.00 -5.29 12.19
N ARG A 442 -22.39 -6.57 12.18
CA ARG A 442 -21.47 -7.71 12.37
C ARG A 442 -20.39 -7.69 11.28
N LYS A 443 -19.14 -7.93 11.68
CA LYS A 443 -17.96 -8.01 10.80
C LYS A 443 -17.96 -9.33 10.00
N ILE A 444 -18.81 -9.44 8.99
CA ILE A 444 -18.82 -10.63 8.13
C ILE A 444 -17.77 -10.43 7.04
N HIS A 445 -16.69 -11.20 7.10
CA HIS A 445 -15.70 -11.26 6.03
C HIS A 445 -16.26 -12.11 4.88
N LEU A 446 -16.83 -11.45 3.87
CA LEU A 446 -17.57 -12.12 2.79
C LEU A 446 -16.66 -13.00 1.92
N ILE A 447 -15.44 -12.55 1.65
CA ILE A 447 -14.47 -13.21 0.77
C ILE A 447 -13.18 -13.47 1.53
N ASN A 448 -12.56 -14.63 1.31
CA ASN A 448 -11.29 -15.02 1.92
C ASN A 448 -10.23 -13.92 1.66
N TRP A 449 -9.53 -13.52 2.72
CA TRP A 449 -8.50 -12.49 2.64
C TRP A 449 -7.39 -12.83 1.65
N GLU A 450 -7.09 -14.12 1.46
CA GLU A 450 -6.09 -14.54 0.48
C GLU A 450 -6.51 -14.22 -0.96
N VAL A 451 -7.79 -14.43 -1.28
CA VAL A 451 -8.37 -14.06 -2.58
C VAL A 451 -8.41 -12.54 -2.72
N VAL A 452 -8.78 -11.81 -1.67
CA VAL A 452 -8.73 -10.33 -1.67
C VAL A 452 -7.34 -9.79 -2.01
N CYS A 453 -6.29 -10.48 -1.57
CA CYS A 453 -4.91 -10.06 -1.80
C CYS A 453 -4.33 -10.42 -3.18
N THR A 454 -5.01 -11.25 -3.98
CA THR A 454 -4.53 -11.55 -5.34
C THR A 454 -4.70 -10.35 -6.26
N GLN A 455 -4.04 -10.39 -7.42
CA GLN A 455 -4.18 -9.35 -8.44
C GLN A 455 -5.60 -9.35 -9.02
N LYS A 456 -6.02 -8.24 -9.63
CA LYS A 456 -7.39 -8.09 -10.16
C LYS A 456 -7.67 -9.09 -11.28
N GLU A 457 -6.64 -9.41 -12.04
CA GLU A 457 -6.59 -10.38 -13.13
C GLU A 457 -6.95 -11.79 -12.62
N ASN A 458 -6.56 -12.11 -11.40
CA ASN A 458 -6.81 -13.40 -10.74
C ASN A 458 -7.96 -13.32 -9.74
N GLY A 459 -8.87 -12.36 -9.93
CA GLY A 459 -10.09 -12.20 -9.13
C GLY A 459 -9.92 -11.60 -7.74
N GLY A 460 -8.78 -10.99 -7.42
CA GLY A 460 -8.58 -10.28 -6.16
C GLY A 460 -8.82 -8.78 -6.25
N LEU A 461 -8.52 -8.08 -5.15
CA LEU A 461 -8.58 -6.62 -5.07
C LEU A 461 -7.21 -5.97 -5.18
N GLY A 462 -6.13 -6.74 -5.29
CA GLY A 462 -4.75 -6.24 -5.39
C GLY A 462 -4.23 -5.61 -4.10
N ILE A 463 -4.75 -6.01 -2.94
CA ILE A 463 -4.18 -5.62 -1.63
C ILE A 463 -2.93 -6.46 -1.41
N ARG A 464 -1.80 -5.84 -1.09
CA ARG A 464 -0.54 -6.57 -0.93
C ARG A 464 -0.49 -7.26 0.44
N LYS A 465 -0.14 -8.55 0.46
CA LYS A 465 0.20 -9.27 1.70
C LYS A 465 1.45 -8.65 2.30
N ILE A 466 1.40 -8.34 3.60
CA ILE A 466 2.46 -7.56 4.26
C ILE A 466 3.75 -8.38 4.34
N ASP A 467 3.64 -9.70 4.57
CA ASP A 467 4.77 -10.60 4.66
C ASP A 467 5.55 -10.71 3.34
N LEU A 468 4.84 -10.88 2.21
CA LEU A 468 5.45 -10.96 0.88
C LEU A 468 6.07 -9.61 0.48
N LEU A 469 5.43 -8.50 0.85
CA LEU A 469 5.98 -7.16 0.62
C LEU A 469 7.27 -6.93 1.44
N ASN A 470 7.30 -7.35 2.71
CA ASN A 470 8.50 -7.26 3.53
C ASN A 470 9.66 -8.03 2.89
N LYS A 471 9.43 -9.28 2.46
CA LYS A 471 10.45 -10.08 1.77
C LYS A 471 10.97 -9.38 0.52
N ALA A 472 10.07 -8.91 -0.35
CA ALA A 472 10.46 -8.21 -1.59
C ALA A 472 11.27 -6.93 -1.31
N LEU A 473 10.94 -6.18 -0.24
CA LEU A 473 11.67 -5.00 0.18
C LEU A 473 13.05 -5.35 0.74
N LEU A 474 13.18 -6.38 1.58
CA LEU A 474 14.47 -6.83 2.10
C LEU A 474 15.36 -7.42 0.98
N SER A 475 14.79 -8.13 0.01
CA SER A 475 15.51 -8.61 -1.18
C SER A 475 16.13 -7.47 -1.99
N LYS A 476 15.58 -6.26 -1.94
CA LYS A 476 16.17 -5.07 -2.58
C LYS A 476 17.59 -4.82 -2.08
N TRP A 477 17.86 -5.01 -0.79
CA TRP A 477 19.20 -4.80 -0.22
C TRP A 477 20.22 -5.79 -0.74
N ILE A 478 19.82 -7.06 -0.91
CA ILE A 478 20.69 -8.09 -1.48
C ILE A 478 21.06 -7.73 -2.93
N TRP A 479 20.07 -7.27 -3.71
CA TRP A 479 20.31 -6.77 -5.06
C TRP A 479 21.24 -5.55 -5.07
N ARG A 480 20.97 -4.56 -4.20
CA ARG A 480 21.78 -3.35 -4.09
C ARG A 480 23.23 -3.67 -3.70
N PHE A 481 23.46 -4.62 -2.81
CA PHE A 481 24.83 -5.03 -2.44
C PHE A 481 25.59 -5.60 -3.64
N ALA A 482 24.90 -6.37 -4.47
CA ALA A 482 25.47 -6.98 -5.66
C ALA A 482 25.76 -5.96 -6.77
N PHE A 483 24.91 -4.93 -6.92
CA PHE A 483 24.92 -4.00 -8.05
C PHE A 483 25.57 -2.64 -7.75
N GLU A 484 25.34 -2.06 -6.57
CA GLU A 484 25.85 -0.73 -6.23
C GLU A 484 27.35 -0.82 -5.90
N GLU A 485 28.15 0.12 -6.40
CA GLU A 485 29.58 0.19 -6.17
C GLU A 485 29.93 1.45 -5.39
N ASP A 486 31.01 1.38 -4.61
CA ASP A 486 31.60 2.51 -3.88
C ASP A 486 30.70 3.29 -2.89
N ILE A 487 29.57 2.72 -2.46
CA ILE A 487 28.69 3.34 -1.45
C ILE A 487 29.11 2.97 -0.02
N LEU A 488 29.10 3.94 0.89
CA LEU A 488 29.50 3.81 2.29
C LEU A 488 28.85 2.59 2.99
N TRP A 489 27.53 2.43 2.90
CA TRP A 489 26.85 1.30 3.56
C TRP A 489 27.34 -0.06 3.06
N LYS A 490 27.64 -0.20 1.77
CA LYS A 490 28.20 -1.45 1.20
C LYS A 490 29.61 -1.70 1.71
N LYS A 491 30.43 -0.65 1.85
CA LYS A 491 31.78 -0.73 2.44
C LYS A 491 31.70 -1.19 3.90
N VAL A 492 30.83 -0.58 4.72
CA VAL A 492 30.56 -0.99 6.12
C VAL A 492 30.20 -2.47 6.20
N ILE A 493 29.19 -2.90 5.43
CA ILE A 493 28.75 -4.29 5.41
C ILE A 493 29.87 -5.22 4.91
N GLY A 494 30.63 -4.80 3.89
CA GLY A 494 31.75 -5.54 3.33
C GLY A 494 32.89 -5.77 4.33
N VAL A 495 33.24 -4.76 5.12
CA VAL A 495 34.25 -4.86 6.18
C VAL A 495 33.76 -5.78 7.31
N LYS A 496 32.51 -5.59 7.75
CA LYS A 496 31.92 -6.34 8.88
C LYS A 496 31.72 -7.82 8.58
N TYR A 497 31.11 -8.15 7.43
CA TYR A 497 30.76 -9.52 7.07
C TYR A 497 31.76 -10.18 6.11
N GLY A 498 32.67 -9.43 5.50
CA GLY A 498 33.51 -9.89 4.40
C GLY A 498 32.73 -10.08 3.10
N GLN A 499 33.46 -10.19 1.98
CA GLN A 499 32.90 -10.30 0.63
C GLN A 499 33.30 -11.62 -0.05
N LYS A 500 32.42 -12.15 -0.91
CA LYS A 500 32.63 -13.35 -1.75
C LYS A 500 31.93 -13.20 -3.11
N GLY A 501 32.30 -14.03 -4.08
CA GLY A 501 31.73 -14.01 -5.43
C GLY A 501 31.94 -12.66 -6.12
N LEU A 502 33.21 -12.24 -6.26
CA LEU A 502 33.62 -10.99 -6.90
C LEU A 502 33.04 -9.71 -6.24
N GLY A 503 32.75 -9.76 -4.94
CA GLY A 503 32.18 -8.61 -4.21
C GLY A 503 30.66 -8.49 -4.28
N TRP A 504 29.98 -9.41 -4.98
CA TRP A 504 28.52 -9.36 -5.13
C TRP A 504 27.73 -9.89 -3.94
N ARG A 505 28.38 -10.59 -3.00
CA ARG A 505 27.74 -11.18 -1.82
C ARG A 505 28.61 -11.07 -0.59
N THR A 506 28.00 -11.01 0.59
CA THR A 506 28.71 -11.13 1.86
C THR A 506 28.92 -12.59 2.26
N ASN A 507 29.83 -12.84 3.21
CA ASN A 507 29.90 -14.16 3.83
C ASN A 507 28.67 -14.47 4.70
N GLU A 508 28.49 -15.74 5.05
CA GLU A 508 27.46 -16.14 6.01
C GLU A 508 27.82 -15.61 7.41
N ALA A 509 26.85 -14.98 8.08
CA ALA A 509 27.01 -14.50 9.44
C ALA A 509 26.96 -15.68 10.44
N ARG A 510 28.11 -16.33 10.66
CA ARG A 510 28.31 -17.38 11.68
C ARG A 510 28.99 -16.79 12.94
N GLY A 511 28.40 -17.00 14.13
CA GLY A 511 28.94 -16.57 15.44
C GLY A 511 28.06 -15.57 16.23
N ALA A 512 28.48 -15.24 17.46
CA ALA A 512 27.90 -14.19 18.32
C ALA A 512 28.16 -12.77 17.75
N PHE A 513 29.25 -12.60 17.02
CA PHE A 513 29.48 -11.48 16.11
C PHE A 513 28.57 -11.61 14.87
N GLY A 514 27.31 -11.20 15.02
CA GLY A 514 26.32 -11.35 13.96
C GLY A 514 24.88 -11.32 14.44
N VAL A 515 24.49 -10.29 15.18
CA VAL A 515 23.09 -10.02 15.54
C VAL A 515 22.53 -8.81 14.75
N GLY A 516 23.26 -8.35 13.73
CA GLY A 516 22.91 -7.22 12.87
C GLY A 516 21.63 -7.41 12.05
N VAL A 517 21.00 -6.30 11.70
CA VAL A 517 19.86 -6.21 10.76
C VAL A 517 20.18 -6.91 9.43
N TRP A 518 21.41 -6.77 8.94
CA TRP A 518 21.91 -7.38 7.71
C TRP A 518 21.77 -8.90 7.71
N LYS A 519 21.98 -9.56 8.85
CA LYS A 519 21.80 -11.02 8.96
C LYS A 519 20.35 -11.43 8.70
N GLU A 520 19.37 -10.65 9.18
CA GLU A 520 17.96 -10.94 8.92
C GLU A 520 17.56 -10.65 7.48
N ILE A 521 18.20 -9.66 6.85
CA ILE A 521 18.07 -9.38 5.40
C ILE A 521 18.61 -10.57 4.59
N LEU A 522 19.80 -11.09 4.94
CA LEU A 522 20.43 -12.22 4.25
C LEU A 522 19.59 -13.51 4.27
N LYS A 523 18.66 -13.67 5.22
CA LYS A 523 17.74 -14.82 5.21
C LYS A 523 16.81 -14.85 3.99
N GLU A 524 16.63 -13.73 3.30
CA GLU A 524 15.91 -13.68 2.03
C GLU A 524 16.78 -14.10 0.83
N ALA A 525 18.11 -14.18 0.98
CA ALA A 525 19.03 -14.66 -0.05
C ALA A 525 19.13 -16.20 -0.01
N LYS A 526 18.18 -16.89 -0.66
CA LYS A 526 18.29 -18.34 -0.87
C LYS A 526 19.05 -18.64 -2.16
N LEU A 527 20.07 -19.50 -2.06
CA LEU A 527 20.80 -20.00 -3.21
C LEU A 527 19.97 -21.07 -3.93
N ASN A 528 19.90 -20.96 -5.25
CA ASN A 528 19.48 -22.06 -6.10
C ASN A 528 20.67 -23.02 -6.27
N PHE A 529 20.43 -24.32 -6.08
CA PHE A 529 21.44 -25.40 -6.17
C PHE A 529 22.62 -25.29 -5.17
N PRO A 530 22.36 -25.16 -3.85
CA PRO A 530 23.43 -25.02 -2.85
C PRO A 530 24.40 -26.22 -2.83
N SER A 531 23.91 -27.44 -3.08
CA SER A 531 24.72 -28.65 -3.20
C SER A 531 25.66 -28.61 -4.40
N VAL A 532 25.17 -28.20 -5.58
CA VAL A 532 25.98 -28.08 -6.80
C VAL A 532 27.06 -27.00 -6.64
N ILE A 533 26.72 -25.86 -6.03
CA ILE A 533 27.69 -24.79 -5.73
C ILE A 533 28.75 -25.29 -4.74
N ALA A 534 28.38 -26.12 -3.76
CA ALA A 534 29.33 -26.68 -2.80
C ALA A 534 30.38 -27.57 -3.48
N LEU A 535 29.97 -28.32 -4.51
CA LEU A 535 30.81 -29.22 -5.31
C LEU A 535 31.70 -28.51 -6.33
N ALA A 536 31.37 -27.29 -6.75
CA ALA A 536 32.14 -26.56 -7.75
C ALA A 536 33.58 -26.28 -7.26
N VAL A 537 34.57 -26.60 -8.10
CA VAL A 537 36.00 -26.35 -7.82
C VAL A 537 36.27 -24.84 -7.80
N HIS A 538 35.70 -24.11 -8.77
CA HIS A 538 35.91 -22.67 -8.92
C HIS A 538 34.62 -21.89 -8.66
N LYS A 539 34.32 -21.64 -7.38
CA LYS A 539 33.07 -20.97 -6.93
C LYS A 539 32.97 -19.49 -7.30
N ASN A 540 34.10 -18.85 -7.62
CA ASN A 540 34.21 -17.43 -7.94
C ASN A 540 34.83 -17.18 -9.34
N ALA A 541 34.79 -18.17 -10.24
CA ALA A 541 35.27 -17.96 -11.61
C ALA A 541 34.35 -17.01 -12.38
N THR A 542 34.95 -16.19 -13.24
CA THR A 542 34.21 -15.33 -14.18
C THR A 542 33.60 -16.17 -15.31
N ILE A 543 32.55 -15.65 -15.97
CA ILE A 543 31.87 -16.32 -17.08
C ILE A 543 32.89 -16.64 -18.18
N ASN A 544 33.77 -15.71 -18.52
CA ASN A 544 34.84 -15.92 -19.50
C ASN A 544 35.77 -17.11 -19.18
N LYS A 545 35.96 -17.45 -17.89
CA LYS A 545 36.81 -18.60 -17.50
C LYS A 545 36.10 -19.95 -17.59
N VAL A 546 34.78 -19.95 -17.55
CA VAL A 546 33.96 -21.17 -17.55
C VAL A 546 33.14 -21.35 -18.83
N TRP A 547 33.24 -20.41 -19.76
CA TRP A 547 32.63 -20.49 -21.08
C TRP A 547 33.70 -20.78 -22.14
N ASP A 548 33.43 -21.77 -22.98
CA ASP A 548 34.31 -22.16 -24.07
C ASP A 548 33.64 -21.82 -25.42
N SER A 549 34.15 -20.79 -26.09
CA SER A 549 33.67 -20.36 -27.41
C SER A 549 34.12 -21.27 -28.55
N SER A 550 35.06 -22.20 -28.32
CA SER A 550 35.56 -23.12 -29.35
C SER A 550 34.60 -24.28 -29.64
N LEU A 551 33.61 -24.50 -28.77
CA LEU A 551 32.61 -25.57 -28.88
C LEU A 551 31.40 -25.13 -29.72
N GLY A 552 31.49 -25.02 -31.05
CA GLY A 552 30.32 -24.86 -31.94
C GLY A 552 29.37 -23.69 -31.62
N GLN A 553 28.34 -23.92 -30.77
CA GLN A 553 27.43 -22.89 -30.23
C GLN A 553 27.93 -22.23 -28.92
N GLY A 554 29.15 -22.56 -28.51
CA GLY A 554 29.74 -22.29 -27.20
C GLY A 554 29.20 -23.22 -26.10
N GLY A 555 30.02 -23.52 -25.09
CA GLY A 555 29.68 -24.48 -24.03
C GLY A 555 30.16 -24.07 -22.64
N TRP A 556 29.42 -24.50 -21.61
CA TRP A 556 29.78 -24.28 -20.20
C TRP A 556 30.72 -25.38 -19.70
N ASN A 557 31.93 -25.01 -19.27
CA ASN A 557 32.96 -25.88 -18.69
C ASN A 557 32.98 -25.73 -17.15
N LEU A 558 32.02 -26.39 -16.48
CA LEU A 558 31.91 -26.40 -15.01
C LEU A 558 32.68 -27.59 -14.42
N ARG A 559 33.70 -27.32 -13.59
CA ARG A 559 34.48 -28.36 -12.90
C ARG A 559 33.96 -28.63 -11.49
N PHE A 560 33.75 -29.90 -11.16
CA PHE A 560 33.32 -30.36 -9.84
C PHE A 560 34.44 -31.12 -9.12
N ALA A 561 34.48 -31.01 -7.79
CA ALA A 561 35.55 -31.54 -6.96
C ALA A 561 35.54 -33.07 -6.82
N ARG A 562 34.41 -33.71 -7.15
CA ARG A 562 34.22 -35.16 -7.20
C ARG A 562 33.17 -35.52 -8.25
N ASP A 563 33.10 -36.80 -8.57
CA ASP A 563 32.00 -37.34 -9.36
C ASP A 563 30.65 -37.07 -8.67
N SER A 564 29.64 -36.76 -9.48
CA SER A 564 28.30 -36.38 -9.02
C SER A 564 27.48 -37.63 -8.73
N ASN A 565 26.73 -37.62 -7.63
CA ASN A 565 25.77 -38.68 -7.34
C ASN A 565 24.52 -38.52 -8.23
N ASP A 566 23.74 -39.58 -8.39
CA ASP A 566 22.54 -39.59 -9.25
C ASP A 566 21.55 -38.44 -8.90
N TRP A 567 21.31 -38.16 -7.62
CA TRP A 567 20.43 -37.06 -7.19
C TRP A 567 21.03 -35.65 -7.42
N GLU A 568 22.34 -35.54 -7.63
CA GLU A 568 23.02 -34.29 -8.00
C GLU A 568 22.96 -34.05 -9.52
N LEU A 569 22.89 -35.10 -10.33
CA LEU A 569 22.77 -35.00 -11.79
C LEU A 569 21.47 -34.29 -12.21
N ASP A 570 20.34 -34.55 -11.55
CA ASP A 570 19.08 -33.85 -11.80
C ASP A 570 19.21 -32.33 -11.54
N LEU A 571 19.90 -31.96 -10.46
CA LEU A 571 20.16 -30.57 -10.10
C LEU A 571 21.12 -29.88 -11.07
N ILE A 572 22.14 -30.61 -11.54
CA ILE A 572 23.08 -30.13 -12.56
C ILE A 572 22.35 -29.95 -13.90
N GLY A 573 21.49 -30.89 -14.30
CA GLY A 573 20.66 -30.78 -15.50
C GLY A 573 19.74 -29.56 -15.45
N ALA A 574 19.10 -29.31 -14.31
CA ALA A 574 18.30 -28.11 -14.08
C ALA A 574 19.14 -26.82 -14.14
N LEU A 575 20.38 -26.84 -13.63
CA LEU A 575 21.32 -25.72 -13.77
C LEU A 575 21.66 -25.43 -15.24
N PHE A 576 22.01 -26.45 -16.04
CA PHE A 576 22.30 -26.26 -17.46
C PHE A 576 21.09 -25.74 -18.25
N ASN A 577 19.88 -26.21 -17.92
CA ASN A 577 18.65 -25.66 -18.52
C ASN A 577 18.47 -24.18 -18.18
N MET A 578 18.79 -23.76 -16.95
CA MET A 578 18.76 -22.35 -16.55
C MET A 578 19.84 -21.51 -17.26
N LEU A 579 20.98 -22.10 -17.58
CA LEU A 579 22.10 -21.43 -18.25
C LEU A 579 21.92 -21.33 -19.77
N ARG A 580 21.09 -22.18 -20.37
CA ARG A 580 20.82 -22.21 -21.83
C ARG A 580 20.34 -20.87 -22.39
N ASP A 581 19.52 -20.16 -21.62
CA ASP A 581 18.92 -18.89 -22.04
C ASP A 581 19.81 -17.66 -21.77
N VAL A 582 21.02 -17.87 -21.24
CA VAL A 582 21.96 -16.77 -20.94
C VAL A 582 22.72 -16.38 -22.21
N LYS A 583 22.52 -15.15 -22.66
CA LYS A 583 23.30 -14.56 -23.76
C LYS A 583 24.59 -13.95 -23.22
N ILE A 584 25.72 -14.39 -23.75
CA ILE A 584 27.05 -13.91 -23.34
C ILE A 584 27.46 -12.74 -24.23
N SER A 585 28.08 -11.74 -23.61
CA SER A 585 28.63 -10.54 -24.25
C SER A 585 30.13 -10.43 -23.94
N GLN A 586 30.83 -9.48 -24.56
CA GLN A 586 32.23 -9.17 -24.25
C GLN A 586 32.38 -8.18 -23.08
N GLU A 587 31.27 -7.74 -22.48
CA GLU A 587 31.29 -6.84 -21.33
C GLU A 587 31.75 -7.59 -20.06
N GLU A 588 32.18 -6.83 -19.05
CA GLU A 588 32.53 -7.40 -17.75
C GLU A 588 31.32 -8.10 -17.10
N ASP A 589 31.61 -9.15 -16.32
CA ASP A 589 30.56 -9.90 -15.66
C ASP A 589 29.72 -8.99 -14.75
N SER A 590 28.40 -9.04 -14.93
CA SER A 590 27.46 -8.25 -14.15
C SER A 590 26.30 -9.10 -13.62
N VAL A 591 25.68 -8.61 -12.55
CA VAL A 591 24.54 -9.29 -11.94
C VAL A 591 23.25 -8.86 -12.63
N VAL A 592 22.47 -9.84 -13.12
CA VAL A 592 21.24 -9.59 -13.87
C VAL A 592 20.01 -10.09 -13.11
N TRP A 593 18.97 -9.26 -13.02
CA TRP A 593 17.69 -9.67 -12.44
C TRP A 593 16.81 -10.35 -13.50
N ARG A 594 16.53 -11.65 -13.34
CA ARG A 594 15.66 -12.40 -14.25
C ARG A 594 14.17 -12.20 -14.03
N GLY A 595 13.77 -11.58 -12.93
CA GLY A 595 12.37 -11.49 -12.52
C GLY A 595 11.54 -10.40 -13.21
N GLY A 596 12.01 -9.82 -14.32
CA GLY A 596 11.34 -8.76 -15.08
C GLY A 596 12.06 -8.47 -16.40
N GLY A 597 11.37 -7.87 -17.38
CA GLY A 597 11.84 -7.77 -18.77
C GLY A 597 13.03 -6.82 -19.05
N GLN A 598 13.59 -6.15 -18.05
CA GLN A 598 14.66 -5.15 -18.23
C GLN A 598 15.96 -5.45 -17.45
N GLY A 599 16.11 -6.62 -16.83
CA GLY A 599 17.33 -6.94 -16.08
C GLY A 599 17.52 -6.16 -14.77
N ILE A 600 16.61 -5.24 -14.44
CA ILE A 600 16.64 -4.39 -13.25
C ILE A 600 15.68 -4.91 -12.18
N PHE A 601 16.16 -5.00 -10.94
CA PHE A 601 15.32 -5.37 -9.80
C PHE A 601 14.24 -4.33 -9.52
N GLY A 602 12.99 -4.78 -9.48
CA GLY A 602 11.85 -3.98 -9.03
C GLY A 602 11.10 -4.68 -7.92
N VAL A 603 10.85 -3.99 -6.80
CA VAL A 603 10.09 -4.54 -5.65
C VAL A 603 8.71 -5.05 -6.08
N ARG A 604 8.05 -4.38 -7.03
CA ARG A 604 6.77 -4.82 -7.60
C ARG A 604 6.90 -6.18 -8.31
N HIS A 605 7.93 -6.35 -9.13
CA HIS A 605 8.19 -7.60 -9.85
C HIS A 605 8.58 -8.73 -8.89
N ALA A 606 9.46 -8.45 -7.94
CA ALA A 606 9.83 -9.40 -6.88
C ALA A 606 8.62 -9.84 -6.05
N TYR A 607 7.75 -8.91 -5.67
CA TYR A 607 6.49 -9.24 -4.99
C TYR A 607 5.60 -10.15 -5.84
N ASN A 608 5.44 -9.85 -7.12
CA ASN A 608 4.61 -10.64 -8.02
C ASN A 608 5.15 -12.07 -8.22
N LEU A 609 6.45 -12.27 -8.20
CA LEU A 609 7.05 -13.63 -8.24
C LEU A 609 6.80 -14.41 -6.96
N LEU A 610 6.79 -13.72 -5.81
CA LEU A 610 6.48 -14.34 -4.51
C LEU A 610 4.99 -14.64 -4.35
N ALA A 611 4.13 -13.82 -4.96
CA ALA A 611 2.68 -14.00 -4.96
C ALA A 611 2.29 -14.96 -6.09
N ALA A 612 2.15 -16.26 -5.78
CA ALA A 612 1.76 -17.26 -6.76
C ALA A 612 0.49 -16.86 -7.54
N PRO A 613 0.42 -17.09 -8.86
CA PRO A 613 -0.80 -16.87 -9.62
C PRO A 613 -1.85 -17.90 -9.18
N ASN A 614 -3.03 -17.44 -8.77
CA ASN A 614 -4.19 -18.31 -8.65
C ASN A 614 -4.65 -18.64 -10.07
N THR A 615 -4.66 -19.92 -10.42
CA THR A 615 -5.07 -20.49 -11.72
C THR A 615 -6.59 -20.55 -11.92
N LEU A 616 -7.33 -19.64 -11.28
CA LEU A 616 -8.78 -19.57 -11.43
C LEU A 616 -9.12 -18.64 -12.60
N ASP A 617 -9.85 -19.15 -13.59
CA ASP A 617 -10.43 -18.34 -14.67
C ASP A 617 -11.39 -17.30 -14.09
N PHE A 618 -10.91 -16.07 -13.96
CA PHE A 618 -11.68 -14.93 -13.48
C PHE A 618 -12.00 -13.99 -14.66
N PRO A 619 -13.26 -13.57 -14.86
CA PRO A 619 -13.67 -12.74 -15.99
C PRO A 619 -13.28 -11.26 -15.78
N VAL A 620 -11.97 -11.00 -15.71
CA VAL A 620 -11.38 -9.68 -15.42
C VAL A 620 -11.89 -8.59 -16.36
N ARG A 621 -12.00 -8.89 -17.66
CA ARG A 621 -12.41 -7.96 -18.71
C ARG A 621 -13.89 -7.55 -18.62
N CYS A 622 -14.70 -8.31 -17.89
CA CYS A 622 -16.12 -8.01 -17.69
C CYS A 622 -16.36 -7.16 -16.43
N ILE A 623 -15.46 -7.23 -15.44
CA ILE A 623 -15.66 -6.64 -14.10
C ILE A 623 -14.85 -5.35 -13.94
N TRP A 624 -13.59 -5.36 -14.36
CA TRP A 624 -12.67 -4.24 -14.16
C TRP A 624 -12.49 -3.44 -15.45
N VAL A 625 -13.57 -2.82 -15.92
CA VAL A 625 -13.60 -1.99 -17.13
C VAL A 625 -13.33 -0.52 -16.79
N ASP A 626 -12.47 0.17 -17.56
CA ASP A 626 -11.98 1.54 -17.26
C ASP A 626 -13.07 2.61 -17.15
N LYS A 627 -14.25 2.35 -17.72
CA LYS A 627 -15.41 3.26 -17.71
C LYS A 627 -16.45 2.95 -16.64
N VAL A 628 -16.29 1.87 -15.86
CA VAL A 628 -17.26 1.44 -14.85
C VAL A 628 -16.93 2.07 -13.49
N PRO A 629 -17.91 2.72 -12.81
CA PRO A 629 -17.69 3.26 -11.47
C PRO A 629 -17.21 2.19 -10.49
N THR A 630 -16.24 2.53 -9.64
CA THR A 630 -15.60 1.59 -8.71
C THR A 630 -16.61 0.83 -7.81
N LYS A 631 -17.73 1.46 -7.46
CA LYS A 631 -18.83 0.83 -6.70
C LYS A 631 -19.51 -0.31 -7.49
N ALA A 632 -19.78 -0.10 -8.77
CA ALA A 632 -20.39 -1.09 -9.64
C ALA A 632 -19.42 -2.24 -9.96
N ALA A 633 -18.15 -1.92 -10.21
CA ALA A 633 -17.10 -2.93 -10.40
C ALA A 633 -16.90 -3.79 -9.14
N PHE A 634 -16.95 -3.17 -7.95
CA PHE A 634 -16.84 -3.89 -6.68
C PHE A 634 -18.05 -4.80 -6.42
N PHE A 635 -19.26 -4.31 -6.72
CA PHE A 635 -20.46 -5.13 -6.65
C PHE A 635 -20.41 -6.31 -7.62
N ALA A 636 -20.03 -6.08 -8.88
CA ALA A 636 -19.84 -7.14 -9.88
C ALA A 636 -18.80 -8.17 -9.42
N TRP A 637 -17.70 -7.71 -8.81
CA TRP A 637 -16.70 -8.58 -8.20
C TRP A 637 -17.29 -9.44 -7.05
N GLU A 638 -18.06 -8.84 -6.14
CA GLU A 638 -18.77 -9.57 -5.07
C GLU A 638 -19.77 -10.60 -5.63
N VAL A 639 -20.48 -10.26 -6.71
CA VAL A 639 -21.40 -11.14 -7.45
C VAL A 639 -20.66 -12.35 -8.03
N THR A 640 -19.49 -12.14 -8.66
CA THR A 640 -18.68 -13.22 -9.23
C THR A 640 -18.20 -14.22 -8.19
N TRP A 641 -17.96 -13.75 -6.95
CA TRP A 641 -17.64 -14.61 -5.81
C TRP A 641 -18.86 -15.14 -5.05
N ARG A 642 -20.08 -14.85 -5.53
CA ARG A 642 -21.38 -15.28 -4.96
C ARG A 642 -21.64 -14.74 -3.55
N LYS A 643 -21.28 -13.47 -3.29
CA LYS A 643 -21.40 -12.81 -1.97
C LYS A 643 -22.15 -11.47 -2.05
N ILE A 644 -23.47 -11.48 -2.21
CA ILE A 644 -24.30 -10.25 -2.31
C ILE A 644 -25.12 -10.04 -1.03
N LEU A 645 -25.17 -8.79 -0.53
CA LEU A 645 -26.12 -8.36 0.50
C LEU A 645 -27.36 -7.75 -0.17
N THR A 646 -28.54 -8.33 0.05
CA THR A 646 -29.82 -7.98 -0.60
C THR A 646 -30.19 -6.48 -0.48
N LYS A 647 -29.70 -5.81 0.57
CA LYS A 647 -30.02 -4.42 0.94
C LYS A 647 -29.30 -3.35 0.10
N GLU A 648 -28.16 -3.68 -0.54
CA GLU A 648 -27.37 -2.72 -1.34
C GLU A 648 -27.96 -2.50 -2.75
N ARG A 649 -28.82 -3.41 -3.23
CA ARG A 649 -29.40 -3.39 -4.59
C ARG A 649 -30.50 -2.34 -4.78
N THR A 650 -31.29 -2.05 -3.76
CA THR A 650 -32.42 -1.09 -3.83
C THR A 650 -31.98 0.38 -3.83
N MET A 651 -30.78 0.70 -3.31
CA MET A 651 -30.29 2.08 -3.22
C MET A 651 -29.76 2.68 -4.54
N LEU A 652 -29.45 1.85 -5.53
CA LEU A 652 -28.91 2.29 -6.83
C LEU A 652 -29.98 2.70 -7.85
N ASN A 653 -31.26 2.42 -7.57
CA ASN A 653 -32.39 2.70 -8.46
C ASN A 653 -32.62 4.21 -8.74
N SER A 654 -32.06 5.11 -7.94
CA SER A 654 -32.24 6.57 -8.10
C SER A 654 -31.16 7.26 -8.94
N VAL A 655 -30.14 6.54 -9.42
CA VAL A 655 -28.91 7.13 -10.00
C VAL A 655 -28.59 6.61 -11.42
N LEU A 656 -29.26 5.56 -11.89
CA LEU A 656 -28.99 4.97 -13.20
C LEU A 656 -29.86 5.67 -14.26
N SER A 657 -29.26 6.16 -15.36
CA SER A 657 -30.02 6.62 -16.53
C SER A 657 -30.59 5.42 -17.30
N GLU A 658 -31.65 5.65 -18.08
CA GLU A 658 -32.39 4.61 -18.83
C GLU A 658 -31.51 3.83 -19.83
N ASP A 659 -30.32 4.32 -20.17
CA ASP A 659 -29.42 3.73 -21.18
C ASP A 659 -28.38 2.74 -20.62
N VAL A 660 -28.37 2.47 -19.30
CA VAL A 660 -27.42 1.53 -18.71
C VAL A 660 -27.91 0.10 -18.88
N VAL A 661 -27.16 -0.72 -19.61
CA VAL A 661 -27.43 -2.17 -19.75
C VAL A 661 -27.22 -2.86 -18.39
N ILE A 662 -28.31 -3.27 -17.75
CA ILE A 662 -28.31 -3.98 -16.46
C ILE A 662 -28.23 -5.48 -16.72
N MET A 663 -27.22 -6.15 -16.14
CA MET A 663 -27.05 -7.61 -16.17
C MET A 663 -27.22 -8.21 -14.77
N PRO A 664 -28.03 -9.27 -14.59
CA PRO A 664 -28.91 -9.88 -15.59
C PRO A 664 -30.02 -8.93 -16.05
N CYS A 665 -30.39 -8.99 -17.33
CA CYS A 665 -31.46 -8.18 -17.91
C CYS A 665 -32.83 -8.64 -17.40
N LYS A 666 -33.01 -9.95 -17.24
CA LYS A 666 -34.26 -10.55 -16.78
C LYS A 666 -34.04 -11.72 -15.84
N GLY A 667 -35.00 -11.96 -14.97
CA GLY A 667 -35.09 -13.16 -14.14
C GLY A 667 -36.43 -13.82 -14.39
N ILE A 668 -36.44 -15.08 -14.83
CA ILE A 668 -37.68 -15.79 -15.13
C ILE A 668 -37.89 -16.84 -14.04
N LEU A 669 -38.92 -16.67 -13.21
CA LEU A 669 -39.32 -17.67 -12.23
C LEU A 669 -39.97 -18.85 -12.95
N ARG A 670 -39.32 -20.00 -12.83
CA ARG A 670 -39.78 -21.27 -13.36
C ARG A 670 -40.39 -22.13 -12.26
N ALA A 671 -41.34 -22.99 -12.63
CA ALA A 671 -41.86 -24.02 -11.75
C ALA A 671 -42.07 -25.34 -12.51
N CYS A 672 -41.95 -26.46 -11.79
CA CYS A 672 -42.29 -27.80 -12.26
C CYS A 672 -42.96 -28.57 -11.13
N ALA A 673 -44.04 -29.30 -11.45
CA ALA A 673 -44.65 -30.24 -10.51
C ALA A 673 -43.82 -31.52 -10.46
N MET A 674 -43.47 -31.97 -9.26
CA MET A 674 -42.57 -33.11 -9.09
C MET A 674 -43.09 -34.11 -8.05
N SER A 675 -42.77 -35.39 -8.30
CA SER A 675 -42.80 -36.44 -7.30
C SER A 675 -41.52 -36.35 -6.46
N LEU A 676 -41.67 -36.23 -5.13
CA LEU A 676 -40.58 -36.04 -4.16
C LEU A 676 -40.90 -36.83 -2.87
N PRO A 677 -41.08 -38.17 -2.92
CA PRO A 677 -41.59 -38.97 -1.81
C PRO A 677 -40.75 -38.87 -0.54
N ASP A 678 -39.43 -38.95 -0.65
CA ASP A 678 -38.53 -38.90 0.52
C ASP A 678 -38.55 -37.52 1.20
N LEU A 679 -38.51 -36.46 0.40
CA LEU A 679 -38.58 -35.09 0.90
C LEU A 679 -39.93 -34.83 1.57
N TRP A 680 -41.03 -35.29 0.98
CA TRP A 680 -42.35 -35.16 1.57
C TRP A 680 -42.47 -35.98 2.87
N ASN A 681 -41.98 -37.22 2.89
CA ASN A 681 -41.98 -38.06 4.10
C ASN A 681 -41.18 -37.44 5.26
N SER A 682 -40.11 -36.70 4.96
CA SER A 682 -39.33 -35.98 5.99
C SER A 682 -40.08 -34.78 6.61
N ARG A 683 -41.15 -34.30 5.96
CA ARG A 683 -41.90 -33.09 6.36
C ARG A 683 -43.40 -33.31 6.54
N ARG A 684 -43.91 -34.54 6.36
CA ARG A 684 -45.32 -34.85 6.61
C ARG A 684 -45.64 -34.73 8.11
N CYS A 685 -46.89 -34.40 8.43
CA CYS A 685 -47.32 -34.39 9.82
C CYS A 685 -47.18 -35.79 10.44
N LEU A 686 -46.58 -35.83 11.62
CA LEU A 686 -46.46 -37.02 12.44
C LEU A 686 -47.65 -37.07 13.39
N ASN A 687 -48.29 -38.24 13.45
CA ASN A 687 -49.38 -38.53 14.38
C ASN A 687 -48.88 -39.55 15.41
N LYS A 688 -49.71 -40.52 15.82
CA LYS A 688 -49.24 -41.62 16.66
C LYS A 688 -48.34 -42.56 15.87
N ILE A 689 -47.08 -42.62 16.26
CA ILE A 689 -46.09 -43.58 15.79
C ILE A 689 -45.77 -44.48 16.98
N GLU A 690 -45.94 -45.80 16.80
CA GLU A 690 -45.74 -46.80 17.86
C GLU A 690 -46.53 -46.50 19.15
N GLY A 691 -47.73 -45.93 19.02
CA GLY A 691 -48.63 -45.63 20.14
C GLY A 691 -48.36 -44.31 20.87
N LEU A 692 -47.22 -43.65 20.61
CA LEU A 692 -46.86 -42.35 21.17
C LEU A 692 -47.26 -41.20 20.23
N ASP A 693 -47.87 -40.16 20.78
CA ASP A 693 -48.29 -38.99 20.03
C ASP A 693 -47.10 -38.05 19.78
N HIS A 694 -46.71 -37.93 18.51
CA HIS A 694 -45.60 -37.08 18.08
C HIS A 694 -46.06 -35.75 17.46
N SER A 695 -47.37 -35.45 17.51
CA SER A 695 -47.96 -34.25 16.90
C SER A 695 -47.34 -32.94 17.43
N VAL A 696 -46.88 -32.92 18.68
CA VAL A 696 -46.22 -31.77 19.32
C VAL A 696 -44.96 -31.31 18.54
N VAL A 697 -44.26 -32.24 17.86
CA VAL A 697 -43.02 -31.93 17.13
C VAL A 697 -43.29 -31.34 15.75
N ASN A 698 -44.52 -31.46 15.22
CA ASN A 698 -44.90 -30.94 13.90
C ASN A 698 -44.68 -29.42 13.77
N ALA A 699 -44.91 -28.67 14.86
CA ALA A 699 -44.65 -27.23 14.92
C ALA A 699 -43.16 -26.88 14.79
N THR A 700 -42.27 -27.74 15.27
CA THR A 700 -40.80 -27.54 15.19
C THR A 700 -40.23 -28.04 13.86
N LEU A 701 -40.79 -29.13 13.31
CA LEU A 701 -40.38 -29.70 12.03
C LEU A 701 -40.87 -28.89 10.81
N GLY A 702 -41.81 -27.97 11.02
CA GLY A 702 -42.45 -27.22 9.93
C GLY A 702 -43.24 -28.16 9.01
N ALA A 703 -44.04 -29.04 9.62
CA ALA A 703 -44.76 -30.08 8.89
C ALA A 703 -45.84 -29.50 7.97
N CYS A 704 -46.00 -30.08 6.77
CA CYS A 704 -46.86 -29.50 5.73
C CYS A 704 -48.36 -29.84 5.88
N GLY A 705 -48.73 -30.80 6.74
CA GLY A 705 -49.99 -31.55 6.65
C GLY A 705 -51.21 -31.05 7.43
N ASP A 706 -51.08 -30.12 8.39
CA ASP A 706 -52.19 -29.71 9.29
C ASP A 706 -52.31 -28.19 9.52
N LEU A 707 -51.74 -27.37 8.63
CA LEU A 707 -51.91 -25.91 8.70
C LEU A 707 -53.29 -25.51 8.11
N PRO A 708 -54.02 -24.55 8.70
CA PRO A 708 -55.26 -24.01 8.11
C PRO A 708 -55.03 -23.59 6.64
N GLU A 709 -56.03 -23.67 5.76
CA GLU A 709 -55.90 -23.28 4.33
C GLU A 709 -55.30 -21.87 4.11
N ALA A 710 -55.48 -20.96 5.08
CA ALA A 710 -54.89 -19.63 5.08
C ALA A 710 -53.38 -19.58 5.41
N GLN A 711 -52.76 -20.69 5.82
CA GLN A 711 -51.38 -20.84 6.31
C GLN A 711 -50.64 -22.02 5.64
N GLU A 712 -50.87 -22.32 4.36
CA GLU A 712 -50.09 -23.34 3.66
C GLU A 712 -48.57 -23.18 3.90
N GLY A 713 -47.87 -24.30 4.11
CA GLY A 713 -46.45 -24.33 4.49
C GLY A 713 -45.53 -23.48 3.59
N PRO A 714 -44.42 -22.94 4.12
CA PRO A 714 -43.55 -22.03 3.38
C PRO A 714 -42.86 -22.72 2.21
N CYS A 715 -42.55 -21.96 1.15
CA CYS A 715 -41.62 -22.41 0.11
C CYS A 715 -40.20 -22.45 0.71
N LEU A 716 -39.59 -23.63 0.77
CA LEU A 716 -38.32 -23.85 1.45
C LEU A 716 -37.20 -24.26 0.49
N PRO A 717 -35.95 -23.85 0.72
CA PRO A 717 -34.84 -24.13 -0.20
C PRO A 717 -34.21 -25.51 0.03
N TYR A 718 -34.19 -26.36 -1.01
CA TYR A 718 -33.56 -27.70 -0.99
C TYR A 718 -32.63 -27.93 -2.18
N PHE A 719 -31.61 -28.78 -1.99
CA PHE A 719 -30.89 -29.38 -3.12
C PHE A 719 -31.74 -30.54 -3.63
N VAL A 720 -32.58 -30.31 -4.63
CA VAL A 720 -33.57 -31.31 -5.08
C VAL A 720 -32.89 -32.60 -5.55
N TRP A 721 -31.71 -32.50 -6.15
CA TRP A 721 -30.92 -33.67 -6.56
C TRP A 721 -30.43 -34.55 -5.40
N GLN A 722 -30.44 -34.07 -4.15
CA GLN A 722 -30.08 -34.84 -2.95
C GLN A 722 -31.30 -35.41 -2.23
N CYS A 723 -32.51 -35.16 -2.73
CA CYS A 723 -33.76 -35.49 -2.04
C CYS A 723 -34.26 -36.91 -2.34
N GLY A 724 -33.36 -37.84 -2.67
CA GLY A 724 -33.68 -39.23 -2.96
C GLY A 724 -34.38 -39.40 -4.30
N GLU A 725 -35.47 -40.16 -4.33
CA GLU A 725 -36.25 -40.37 -5.55
C GLU A 725 -36.96 -39.07 -5.98
N ILE A 726 -36.72 -38.64 -7.23
CA ILE A 726 -37.36 -37.47 -7.82
C ILE A 726 -37.87 -37.80 -9.24
N LYS A 727 -39.07 -37.33 -9.59
CA LYS A 727 -39.64 -37.44 -10.96
C LYS A 727 -40.34 -36.14 -11.35
N GLU A 728 -40.05 -35.61 -12.54
CA GLU A 728 -40.81 -34.48 -13.12
C GLU A 728 -42.17 -34.98 -13.63
N LEU A 729 -43.25 -34.28 -13.28
CA LEU A 729 -44.62 -34.68 -13.62
C LEU A 729 -45.32 -33.71 -14.58
N SER A 730 -44.75 -32.52 -14.79
CA SER A 730 -45.26 -31.49 -15.70
C SER A 730 -44.16 -30.93 -16.58
N GLU A 731 -44.55 -30.18 -17.61
CA GLU A 731 -43.61 -29.29 -18.30
C GLU A 731 -43.06 -28.21 -17.36
N ILE A 732 -41.91 -27.63 -17.73
CA ILE A 732 -41.31 -26.49 -17.02
C ILE A 732 -42.05 -25.21 -17.41
N LEU A 733 -42.70 -24.60 -16.43
CA LEU A 733 -43.59 -23.46 -16.65
C LEU A 733 -42.88 -22.17 -16.30
N ARG A 734 -43.19 -21.09 -17.04
CA ARG A 734 -42.87 -19.72 -16.64
C ARG A 734 -44.00 -19.22 -15.74
N VAL A 735 -43.69 -18.94 -14.48
CA VAL A 735 -44.68 -18.43 -13.52
C VAL A 735 -44.67 -16.90 -13.48
N MET A 736 -43.48 -16.30 -13.46
CA MET A 736 -43.33 -14.84 -13.32
C MET A 736 -42.02 -14.38 -13.96
N GLU A 737 -41.97 -13.12 -14.38
CA GLU A 737 -40.79 -12.50 -14.99
C GLU A 737 -40.44 -11.21 -14.25
N PHE A 738 -39.15 -11.05 -13.96
CA PHE A 738 -38.55 -9.85 -13.41
C PHE A 738 -37.79 -9.16 -14.53
N ASP A 739 -38.30 -8.03 -14.99
CA ASP A 739 -37.59 -7.17 -15.93
C ASP A 739 -36.70 -6.20 -15.13
N PHE A 740 -35.38 -6.41 -15.18
CA PHE A 740 -34.42 -5.57 -14.45
C PHE A 740 -34.03 -4.31 -15.22
N SER A 741 -34.51 -4.13 -16.44
CA SER A 741 -34.36 -2.86 -17.17
C SER A 741 -35.27 -1.75 -16.60
N LYS A 742 -36.23 -2.12 -15.74
CA LYS A 742 -37.21 -1.21 -15.14
C LYS A 742 -37.19 -1.31 -13.61
N PRO A 743 -37.67 -0.28 -12.89
CA PRO A 743 -37.89 -0.37 -11.45
C PRO A 743 -38.80 -1.57 -11.12
N ILE A 744 -38.34 -2.41 -10.19
CA ILE A 744 -39.12 -3.58 -9.76
C ILE A 744 -40.28 -3.08 -8.88
N ASN A 745 -41.50 -3.24 -9.38
CA ASN A 745 -42.75 -3.00 -8.65
C ASN A 745 -43.30 -4.33 -8.11
N PRO A 746 -44.22 -4.32 -7.13
CA PRO A 746 -44.97 -5.50 -6.75
C PRO A 746 -45.56 -6.20 -7.97
N CYS A 747 -45.25 -7.48 -8.13
CA CYS A 747 -45.65 -8.26 -9.30
C CYS A 747 -46.20 -9.61 -8.88
N SER A 748 -47.13 -10.13 -9.68
CA SER A 748 -47.72 -11.45 -9.49
C SER A 748 -47.87 -12.14 -10.83
N GLY A 749 -47.74 -13.46 -10.83
CA GLY A 749 -47.87 -14.30 -12.01
C GLY A 749 -48.64 -15.57 -11.69
N LYS A 750 -49.42 -16.03 -12.67
CA LYS A 750 -50.21 -17.26 -12.60
C LYS A 750 -49.84 -18.15 -13.77
N ALA A 751 -49.67 -19.44 -13.53
CA ALA A 751 -49.41 -20.42 -14.56
C ALA A 751 -50.27 -21.67 -14.34
N MET A 752 -50.82 -22.18 -15.44
CA MET A 752 -51.55 -23.44 -15.45
C MET A 752 -50.57 -24.59 -15.66
N VAL A 753 -50.49 -25.48 -14.69
CA VAL A 753 -49.67 -26.69 -14.71
C VAL A 753 -50.46 -27.78 -15.41
N LYS A 754 -49.92 -28.27 -16.53
CA LYS A 754 -50.43 -29.45 -17.24
C LYS A 754 -49.50 -30.62 -16.97
N PHE A 755 -50.05 -31.73 -16.50
CA PHE A 755 -49.25 -32.92 -16.24
C PHE A 755 -48.97 -33.68 -17.53
N THR A 756 -47.73 -34.11 -17.70
CA THR A 756 -47.26 -34.87 -18.86
C THR A 756 -47.02 -36.34 -18.53
N GLU A 757 -46.99 -36.68 -17.23
CA GLU A 757 -46.66 -37.98 -16.70
C GLU A 757 -47.67 -38.38 -15.62
N THR A 758 -47.94 -39.68 -15.48
CA THR A 758 -48.71 -40.20 -14.36
C THR A 758 -47.81 -40.37 -13.13
N GLY A 759 -48.38 -40.13 -11.94
CA GLY A 759 -47.67 -40.30 -10.67
C GLY A 759 -48.35 -39.60 -9.51
N ILE A 760 -47.63 -39.52 -8.38
CA ILE A 760 -48.06 -38.78 -7.20
C ILE A 760 -47.27 -37.48 -7.13
N CYS A 761 -47.96 -36.35 -7.30
CA CYS A 761 -47.36 -35.03 -7.11
C CYS A 761 -47.23 -34.75 -5.61
N HIS A 762 -46.01 -34.46 -5.17
CA HIS A 762 -45.70 -34.16 -3.78
C HIS A 762 -45.49 -32.66 -3.53
N GLY A 763 -45.24 -31.89 -4.59
CA GLY A 763 -44.97 -30.45 -4.50
C GLY A 763 -44.54 -29.83 -5.81
N PHE A 764 -44.39 -28.51 -5.77
CA PHE A 764 -43.85 -27.71 -6.86
C PHE A 764 -42.43 -27.28 -6.54
N VAL A 765 -41.53 -27.48 -7.51
CA VAL A 765 -40.14 -27.02 -7.44
C VAL A 765 -40.01 -25.76 -8.28
N LEU A 766 -39.45 -24.70 -7.70
CA LEU A 766 -39.27 -23.38 -8.29
C LEU A 766 -37.80 -22.97 -8.34
N TRP A 767 -37.43 -22.28 -9.42
CA TRP A 767 -36.08 -21.73 -9.62
C TRP A 767 -36.12 -20.51 -10.54
N ILE A 768 -34.99 -19.82 -10.72
CA ILE A 768 -34.89 -18.66 -11.61
C ILE A 768 -33.94 -18.96 -12.76
N ASP A 769 -34.38 -18.67 -13.97
CA ASP A 769 -33.51 -18.56 -15.13
C ASP A 769 -33.07 -17.09 -15.28
N TRP A 770 -31.77 -16.83 -15.23
CA TRP A 770 -31.23 -15.47 -15.39
C TRP A 770 -30.85 -15.23 -16.84
N VAL A 771 -31.45 -14.21 -17.44
CA VAL A 771 -31.10 -13.78 -18.81
C VAL A 771 -29.97 -12.77 -18.72
N MET A 772 -28.85 -13.10 -19.34
CA MET A 772 -27.56 -12.40 -19.19
C MET A 772 -27.22 -11.47 -20.36
N ASP A 773 -28.12 -11.33 -21.33
CA ASP A 773 -28.00 -10.38 -22.43
C ASP A 773 -29.36 -9.79 -22.84
N ALA A 774 -29.33 -8.71 -23.62
CA ALA A 774 -30.53 -8.01 -24.09
C ALA A 774 -31.26 -8.77 -25.23
N GLU A 775 -30.57 -9.70 -25.90
CA GLU A 775 -31.10 -10.49 -27.02
C GLU A 775 -31.79 -11.79 -26.55
N ASN A 776 -31.77 -12.07 -25.25
CA ASN A 776 -32.21 -13.31 -24.60
C ASN A 776 -31.48 -14.57 -25.10
N CYS A 777 -30.26 -14.43 -25.63
CA CYS A 777 -29.46 -15.51 -26.20
C CYS A 777 -28.75 -16.33 -25.09
N THR A 778 -28.35 -15.68 -23.99
CA THR A 778 -27.61 -16.30 -22.89
C THR A 778 -28.49 -16.42 -21.65
N VAL A 779 -28.91 -17.65 -21.33
CA VAL A 779 -29.73 -17.96 -20.16
C VAL A 779 -28.94 -18.84 -19.19
N LEU A 780 -28.85 -18.41 -17.93
CA LEU A 780 -28.26 -19.17 -16.83
C LEU A 780 -29.36 -19.77 -15.94
N PRO A 781 -29.72 -21.06 -16.13
CA PRO A 781 -30.73 -21.73 -15.31
C PRO A 781 -30.20 -22.11 -13.93
N THR A 782 -31.05 -21.97 -12.89
CA THR A 782 -30.77 -22.43 -11.51
C THR A 782 -31.58 -23.67 -11.10
N GLY A 783 -32.15 -24.36 -12.10
CA GLY A 783 -33.06 -25.49 -11.93
C GLY A 783 -32.45 -26.76 -11.36
N PRO A 784 -33.28 -27.79 -11.13
CA PRO A 784 -32.94 -28.99 -10.37
C PRO A 784 -31.82 -29.85 -10.98
N VAL A 785 -31.55 -29.73 -12.28
CA VAL A 785 -30.45 -30.43 -12.97
C VAL A 785 -29.07 -29.92 -12.52
N HIS A 786 -28.98 -28.69 -11.99
CA HIS A 786 -27.71 -28.07 -11.59
C HIS A 786 -27.43 -28.24 -10.09
N ARG A 787 -26.39 -29.03 -9.77
CA ARG A 787 -26.06 -29.45 -8.39
C ARG A 787 -25.61 -28.34 -7.43
N TYR A 788 -25.40 -27.12 -7.93
CA TYR A 788 -24.82 -26.00 -7.18
C TYR A 788 -25.84 -25.06 -6.53
N TRP A 789 -27.12 -25.15 -6.90
CA TRP A 789 -28.17 -24.26 -6.43
C TRP A 789 -29.22 -25.02 -5.62
N LYS A 790 -29.78 -24.37 -4.60
CA LYS A 790 -30.99 -24.85 -3.93
C LYS A 790 -32.20 -24.32 -4.68
N GLN A 791 -33.19 -25.17 -4.90
CA GLN A 791 -34.47 -24.82 -5.49
C GLN A 791 -35.48 -24.55 -4.38
N GLY A 792 -36.40 -23.62 -4.61
CA GLY A 792 -37.55 -23.45 -3.72
C GLY A 792 -38.50 -24.61 -3.91
N VAL A 793 -38.91 -25.29 -2.85
CA VAL A 793 -39.87 -26.38 -2.91
C VAL A 793 -41.07 -26.01 -2.07
N LYS A 794 -42.25 -26.01 -2.70
CA LYS A 794 -43.54 -25.90 -2.05
C LYS A 794 -44.17 -27.29 -2.02
N LEU A 795 -44.09 -27.96 -0.87
CA LEU A 795 -44.71 -29.27 -0.68
C LEU A 795 -46.23 -29.13 -0.47
N LEU A 796 -46.97 -30.09 -0.99
CA LEU A 796 -48.41 -30.20 -0.77
C LEU A 796 -48.68 -30.78 0.62
N SER A 797 -49.73 -30.29 1.28
CA SER A 797 -50.20 -30.86 2.56
C SER A 797 -50.67 -32.31 2.38
N LYS A 798 -51.32 -32.59 1.25
CA LYS A 798 -51.72 -33.93 0.80
C LYS A 798 -51.22 -34.14 -0.63
N PRO A 799 -50.36 -35.15 -0.89
CA PRO A 799 -49.94 -35.50 -2.24
C PRO A 799 -51.14 -35.89 -3.11
N ILE A 800 -51.06 -35.56 -4.39
CA ILE A 800 -52.20 -35.68 -5.31
C ILE A 800 -51.84 -36.68 -6.40
N SER A 801 -52.75 -37.60 -6.71
CA SER A 801 -52.60 -38.47 -7.88
C SER A 801 -52.86 -37.65 -9.14
N VAL A 802 -51.88 -37.62 -10.05
CA VAL A 802 -51.95 -36.82 -11.29
C VAL A 802 -51.92 -37.72 -12.52
N GLY A 803 -52.62 -37.29 -13.56
CA GLY A 803 -52.68 -37.97 -14.85
C GLY A 803 -52.74 -36.98 -16.02
N PHE A 804 -52.49 -37.48 -17.23
CA PHE A 804 -52.58 -36.69 -18.46
C PHE A 804 -53.76 -37.17 -19.32
N HIS A 805 -54.29 -36.28 -20.18
CA HIS A 805 -55.42 -36.60 -21.06
C HIS A 805 -55.06 -37.77 -22.00
N GLY A 806 -55.71 -38.92 -21.80
CA GLY A 806 -55.46 -40.16 -22.55
C GLY A 806 -55.10 -41.38 -21.69
N SER A 807 -54.95 -41.23 -20.37
CA SER A 807 -54.73 -42.35 -19.44
C SER A 807 -56.04 -42.93 -18.89
N GLU A 808 -56.17 -44.26 -18.81
CA GLU A 808 -57.40 -44.98 -18.40
C GLU A 808 -57.76 -44.86 -16.89
N SER A 809 -57.13 -43.95 -16.14
CA SER A 809 -57.41 -43.76 -14.71
C SER A 809 -58.39 -42.62 -14.45
N THR A 810 -59.61 -42.94 -14.02
CA THR A 810 -60.73 -42.02 -13.80
C THR A 810 -60.72 -41.20 -12.50
N SER A 811 -59.57 -41.05 -11.82
CA SER A 811 -59.50 -40.34 -10.52
C SER A 811 -58.31 -39.38 -10.31
N GLY A 812 -57.53 -39.07 -11.36
CA GLY A 812 -56.37 -38.17 -11.26
C GLY A 812 -56.71 -36.70 -11.53
N CYS A 813 -56.02 -35.77 -10.87
CA CYS A 813 -56.05 -34.35 -11.22
C CYS A 813 -55.27 -34.13 -12.53
N PHE A 814 -55.89 -33.46 -13.51
CA PHE A 814 -55.34 -33.27 -14.85
C PHE A 814 -54.62 -31.92 -15.04
N SER A 815 -54.92 -30.95 -14.18
CA SER A 815 -54.28 -29.62 -14.20
C SER A 815 -54.40 -28.92 -12.86
N THR A 816 -53.45 -28.06 -12.53
CA THR A 816 -53.50 -27.21 -11.31
C THR A 816 -52.96 -25.82 -11.62
N GLU A 817 -53.44 -24.80 -10.91
CA GLU A 817 -52.93 -23.43 -11.04
C GLU A 817 -51.87 -23.15 -9.97
N ILE A 818 -50.73 -22.59 -10.37
CA ILE A 818 -49.74 -22.03 -9.44
C ILE A 818 -49.71 -20.51 -9.57
N GLU A 819 -49.80 -19.82 -8.44
CA GLU A 819 -49.73 -18.36 -8.34
C GLU A 819 -48.51 -17.96 -7.50
N ALA A 820 -47.71 -17.04 -8.01
CA ALA A 820 -46.62 -16.43 -7.27
C ALA A 820 -46.80 -14.91 -7.20
N SER A 821 -46.54 -14.31 -6.04
CA SER A 821 -46.53 -12.85 -5.86
C SER A 821 -45.26 -12.43 -5.13
N PHE A 822 -44.67 -11.31 -5.56
CA PHE A 822 -43.44 -10.75 -5.02
C PHE A 822 -43.63 -9.29 -4.67
N ASP A 823 -43.31 -8.93 -3.43
CA ASP A 823 -43.27 -7.54 -2.96
C ASP A 823 -41.81 -7.09 -2.77
N PRO A 824 -41.32 -6.12 -3.57
CA PRO A 824 -39.96 -5.59 -3.45
C PRO A 824 -39.65 -4.92 -2.11
N SER A 825 -40.67 -4.44 -1.39
CA SER A 825 -40.50 -3.71 -0.13
C SER A 825 -40.19 -4.64 1.05
N SER A 826 -40.79 -5.84 1.07
CA SER A 826 -40.51 -6.89 2.04
C SER A 826 -39.45 -7.89 1.56
N GLY A 827 -39.31 -8.06 0.24
CA GLY A 827 -38.44 -9.05 -0.39
C GLY A 827 -39.00 -10.48 -0.33
N GLU A 828 -40.26 -10.65 0.04
CA GLU A 828 -40.91 -11.96 0.18
C GLU A 828 -41.54 -12.43 -1.14
N LEU A 829 -41.37 -13.72 -1.45
CA LEU A 829 -42.04 -14.42 -2.56
C LEU A 829 -43.09 -15.37 -1.97
N ILE A 830 -44.36 -15.05 -2.19
CA ILE A 830 -45.50 -15.86 -1.74
C ILE A 830 -45.95 -16.74 -2.90
N VAL A 831 -45.94 -18.06 -2.69
CA VAL A 831 -46.40 -19.05 -3.68
C VAL A 831 -47.65 -19.75 -3.14
N LYS A 832 -48.72 -19.70 -3.93
CA LYS A 832 -50.01 -20.35 -3.71
C LYS A 832 -50.29 -21.31 -4.85
N HIS A 833 -51.14 -22.29 -4.59
CA HIS A 833 -51.60 -23.22 -5.61
C HIS A 833 -53.08 -23.51 -5.43
N THR A 834 -53.78 -23.77 -6.54
CA THR A 834 -55.18 -24.15 -6.53
C THR A 834 -55.31 -25.44 -7.32
N VAL A 835 -55.77 -26.49 -6.66
CA VAL A 835 -56.04 -27.78 -7.29
C VAL A 835 -57.50 -27.75 -7.75
N SER A 836 -57.71 -27.88 -9.05
CA SER A 836 -59.05 -27.98 -9.65
C SER A 836 -59.46 -29.44 -9.83
#